data_AF-A0A962XQY2-F1
#
_entry.id   AF-A0A962XQY2-F1
#
_cell.length_a   1.000
_cell.length_b   1.000
_cell.length_c   1.000
_cell.angle_alpha   90.00
_cell.angle_beta   90.00
_cell.angle_gamma   90.00
#
_symmetry.space_group_name_H-M   'P 1'
#
loop_
_entity.id
_entity.type
_entity.pdbx_description
1 polymer ?
#
loop_
_entity_poly.entity_id
_entity_poly.type
_entity_poly.pdbx_seq_one_letter_code
_entity_poly.pdbx_strand_id
1 'polypeptide(L)'
;MLARCSTACLSVWLLAAGLAVAEPLPVVDPGNPGPDLPPVGRSLFDLLTIRDGRQPVPFPFERLLDRVAAGLDDRDAYLGLPLKPVLIPLGRSLQRAAAAPDFFASPRVVVAVDAPTSTGRGGNIPLLLQDRLYIGYMPVADVLEIVSYNEAAARFEFQLVTDYREGGDPQVVYARRVVCIACHQNHAPIFSRPLWDETNANGDIAEALHAVSPGFFGIPARQGVDVAYAIDNATDRANGFALTQKLWAEGCGDGEAGRLCRSDLLTSALQYRLSGSRGFAANPALEAQMATIRSQRWRDGLALPTADIPNRRPMATIRQPGADPVDALRDATDIATPFEPLVPREASVWQPSDSAWTARAVSGIAAFLSAAEVRAAIDARTTDNIATHELQASCQLTGAHPGATGKITLDCAGEALRLGGLLHRASREQPWRGRLRSLDAAGLPLGSVAIEGFEQADGLRLSFSRSGTGDPVRLSDGNALADARLQLNAAADTGDSTLRAHLSVQVREDFEPVRKAVEALIDAADSPLNPGPFPRQRLLALLLGTGATEGSPDSCCTVPPLPAARTTPAEPQLAEDPELAPFLRTCGACHRSTEPFPPNFLSGDAERVRAQIGQCAERIQYRLAVWDLSPAQRPKSPMPPHAAQRIDERELGTWRNGPLAQLRDALHRLATRDGRGLSSDAVTLNRPYASLRRCMAPA
;
A
#
# COMPACT_ATOMS: atom_id res chain seq x y z
N MET A 1 34.45 60.70 53.66
CA MET A 1 33.88 59.34 53.80
C MET A 1 32.89 59.15 52.66
N LEU A 2 33.19 58.18 51.80
CA LEU A 2 32.84 58.13 50.38
C LEU A 2 31.38 57.75 50.11
N ALA A 3 30.77 58.49 49.19
CA ALA A 3 29.49 58.16 48.57
C ALA A 3 29.58 58.39 47.05
N ARG A 4 28.84 57.53 46.32
CA ARG A 4 28.37 57.62 44.92
C ARG A 4 29.35 57.08 43.86
N CYS A 5 29.14 55.89 43.30
CA CYS A 5 28.02 55.38 42.47
C CYS A 5 28.05 55.94 41.04
N SER A 6 28.50 55.10 40.09
CA SER A 6 28.12 55.08 38.67
C SER A 6 28.68 53.80 38.04
N THR A 7 27.90 52.72 38.07
CA THR A 7 28.13 51.51 37.28
C THR A 7 27.32 51.58 36.00
N ALA A 8 28.02 51.39 34.88
CA ALA A 8 27.51 51.46 33.53
C ALA A 8 26.49 50.34 33.24
N CYS A 9 25.40 50.71 32.57
CA CYS A 9 24.50 49.78 31.88
C CYS A 9 25.22 49.21 30.65
N LEU A 10 25.45 47.89 30.63
CA LEU A 10 25.63 47.12 29.40
C LEU A 10 24.39 46.26 29.19
N SER A 11 23.57 46.66 28.23
CA SER A 11 22.39 45.94 27.77
C SER A 11 22.82 44.74 26.94
N VAL A 12 22.95 43.56 27.57
CA VAL A 12 23.09 42.29 26.84
C VAL A 12 21.71 41.89 26.32
N TRP A 13 21.46 42.14 25.04
CA TRP A 13 20.39 41.48 24.30
C TRP A 13 20.77 40.01 24.12
N LEU A 14 20.36 39.16 25.05
CA LEU A 14 20.29 37.71 24.84
C LEU A 14 19.16 37.46 23.83
N LEU A 15 19.54 37.31 22.56
CA LEU A 15 18.74 36.59 21.57
C LEU A 15 18.58 35.15 22.08
N ALA A 16 17.52 34.91 22.85
CA ALA A 16 16.98 33.58 23.05
C ALA A 16 16.42 33.11 21.70
N ALA A 17 17.30 32.62 20.84
CA ALA A 17 16.91 31.69 19.80
C ALA A 17 16.34 30.47 20.54
N GLY A 18 15.02 30.46 20.71
CA GLY A 18 14.31 29.27 21.14
C GLY A 18 14.78 28.13 20.25
N LEU A 19 15.28 27.06 20.87
CA LEU A 19 15.47 25.79 20.19
C LEU A 19 14.10 25.40 19.65
N ALA A 20 13.81 25.75 18.39
CA ALA A 20 12.68 25.20 17.69
C ALA A 20 12.85 23.69 17.75
N VAL A 21 11.89 23.02 18.39
CA VAL A 21 11.86 21.56 18.44
C VAL A 21 11.82 21.11 16.98
N ALA A 22 12.78 20.29 16.57
CA ALA A 22 12.79 19.68 15.25
C ALA A 22 11.44 18.97 15.04
N GLU A 23 10.63 19.43 14.07
CA GLU A 23 9.31 18.90 13.81
C GLU A 23 9.32 18.17 12.45
N PRO A 24 9.36 16.83 12.43
CA PRO A 24 9.33 16.06 11.19
C PRO A 24 8.04 16.35 10.43
N LEU A 25 8.15 16.59 9.12
CA LEU A 25 6.99 16.92 8.30
C LEU A 25 6.17 15.67 8.00
N PRO A 26 4.84 15.66 8.26
CA PRO A 26 4.01 14.52 7.92
C PRO A 26 3.98 14.28 6.41
N VAL A 27 4.18 13.03 5.99
CA VAL A 27 4.01 12.64 4.57
C VAL A 27 2.54 12.76 4.15
N VAL A 28 1.64 12.44 5.07
CA VAL A 28 0.19 12.61 4.92
C VAL A 28 -0.33 13.26 6.20
N ASP A 29 -1.16 14.29 6.07
CA ASP A 29 -1.84 14.92 7.21
C ASP A 29 -3.16 14.17 7.52
N PRO A 30 -3.23 13.39 8.61
CA PRO A 30 -4.45 12.67 9.01
C PRO A 30 -5.60 13.61 9.37
N GLY A 31 -5.32 14.88 9.67
CA GLY A 31 -6.33 15.89 9.93
C GLY A 31 -6.94 16.48 8.67
N ASN A 32 -6.36 16.24 7.49
CA ASN A 32 -6.80 16.83 6.23
C ASN A 32 -7.28 15.77 5.23
N PRO A 33 -8.56 15.34 5.29
CA PRO A 33 -9.08 14.34 4.37
C PRO A 33 -8.93 14.74 2.90
N GLY A 34 -9.00 16.04 2.57
CA GLY A 34 -9.25 16.50 1.21
C GLY A 34 -10.68 16.23 0.76
N PRO A 35 -11.01 16.48 -0.53
CA PRO A 35 -12.37 16.30 -1.05
C PRO A 35 -12.77 14.82 -1.11
N ASP A 36 -14.07 14.55 -0.92
CA ASP A 36 -14.68 13.23 -1.03
C ASP A 36 -14.55 12.66 -2.45
N LEU A 37 -14.82 13.47 -3.46
CA LEU A 37 -14.57 13.12 -4.85
C LEU A 37 -13.09 13.24 -5.21
N PRO A 38 -12.61 12.43 -6.16
CA PRO A 38 -11.26 12.57 -6.69
C PRO A 38 -11.13 13.95 -7.34
N PRO A 39 -10.11 14.76 -6.98
CA PRO A 39 -9.90 16.07 -7.61
C PRO A 39 -9.52 15.93 -9.10
N VAL A 40 -8.87 14.82 -9.45
CA VAL A 40 -8.48 14.44 -10.81
C VAL A 40 -8.49 12.91 -10.94
N GLY A 41 -8.69 12.40 -12.15
CA GLY A 41 -8.69 10.97 -12.43
C GLY A 41 -9.81 10.19 -11.73
N ARG A 42 -9.63 8.87 -11.62
CA ARG A 42 -10.58 7.90 -11.06
C ARG A 42 -9.84 6.81 -10.30
N SER A 43 -10.54 6.09 -9.42
CA SER A 43 -9.95 4.92 -8.77
C SER A 43 -9.71 3.79 -9.78
N LEU A 44 -8.77 2.90 -9.51
CA LEU A 44 -8.55 1.71 -10.34
C LEU A 44 -9.77 0.78 -10.36
N PHE A 45 -10.58 0.76 -9.29
CA PHE A 45 -11.83 0.00 -9.26
C PHE A 45 -12.86 0.53 -10.26
N ASP A 46 -12.94 1.86 -10.43
CA ASP A 46 -13.77 2.45 -11.48
C ASP A 46 -13.28 2.03 -12.87
N LEU A 47 -11.98 2.09 -13.11
CA LEU A 47 -11.41 1.68 -14.40
C LEU A 47 -11.60 0.17 -14.68
N LEU A 48 -11.65 -0.65 -13.63
CA LEU A 48 -11.89 -2.09 -13.74
C LEU A 48 -13.34 -2.42 -14.09
N THR A 49 -14.30 -1.67 -13.53
CA THR A 49 -15.74 -1.98 -13.56
C THR A 49 -16.52 -1.19 -14.60
N ILE A 50 -16.03 -0.02 -15.03
CA ILE A 50 -16.72 0.79 -16.05
C ILE A 50 -16.57 0.15 -17.44
N ARG A 51 -17.72 -0.05 -18.08
CA ARG A 51 -17.90 -0.61 -19.42
C ARG A 51 -19.05 0.10 -20.10
N ASP A 52 -18.83 0.57 -21.33
CA ASP A 52 -19.86 1.20 -22.17
C ASP A 52 -20.65 2.32 -21.47
N GLY A 53 -19.95 3.17 -20.71
CA GLY A 53 -20.53 4.31 -19.97
C GLY A 53 -21.34 3.92 -18.72
N ARG A 54 -21.43 2.63 -18.39
CA ARG A 54 -22.06 2.09 -17.18
C ARG A 54 -21.00 1.49 -16.26
N GLN A 55 -21.36 1.23 -15.01
CA GLN A 55 -20.48 0.62 -14.02
C GLN A 55 -21.07 -0.69 -13.48
N PRO A 56 -21.21 -1.74 -14.31
CA PRO A 56 -21.68 -3.02 -13.83
C PRO A 56 -20.67 -3.63 -12.87
N VAL A 57 -21.04 -3.79 -11.60
CA VAL A 57 -20.25 -4.56 -10.63
C VAL A 57 -20.68 -6.03 -10.72
N PRO A 58 -19.79 -6.97 -11.07
CA PRO A 58 -20.16 -8.37 -11.21
C PRO A 58 -20.72 -8.96 -9.93
N PHE A 59 -21.79 -9.76 -10.07
CA PHE A 59 -22.43 -10.54 -9.00
C PHE A 59 -22.61 -11.99 -9.50
N PRO A 60 -22.49 -13.03 -8.65
CA PRO A 60 -22.13 -12.98 -7.22
C PRO A 60 -20.65 -12.60 -6.98
N PHE A 61 -20.24 -12.48 -5.71
CA PHE A 61 -18.91 -12.00 -5.31
C PHE A 61 -17.75 -12.67 -6.03
N GLU A 62 -17.86 -13.97 -6.29
CA GLU A 62 -16.89 -14.78 -7.02
C GLU A 62 -16.65 -14.25 -8.44
N ARG A 63 -17.68 -13.73 -9.12
CA ARG A 63 -17.54 -13.13 -10.46
C ARG A 63 -16.75 -11.83 -10.42
N LEU A 64 -16.84 -11.07 -9.32
CA LEU A 64 -16.01 -9.89 -9.12
C LEU A 64 -14.55 -10.31 -8.89
N LEU A 65 -14.31 -11.36 -8.12
CA LEU A 65 -12.97 -11.90 -7.92
C LEU A 65 -12.36 -12.42 -9.24
N ASP A 66 -13.12 -13.18 -10.03
CA ASP A 66 -12.71 -13.64 -11.36
C ASP A 66 -12.31 -12.45 -12.26
N ARG A 67 -13.11 -11.37 -12.21
CA ARG A 67 -12.87 -10.16 -13.00
C ARG A 67 -11.57 -9.46 -12.60
N VAL A 68 -11.25 -9.40 -11.31
CA VAL A 68 -9.98 -8.87 -10.80
C VAL A 68 -8.83 -9.79 -11.21
N ALA A 69 -8.97 -11.10 -10.97
CA ALA A 69 -7.94 -12.11 -11.24
C ALA A 69 -7.57 -12.22 -12.72
N ALA A 70 -8.51 -11.99 -13.64
CA ALA A 70 -8.28 -12.03 -15.08
C ALA A 70 -7.19 -11.05 -15.58
N GLY A 71 -6.84 -10.02 -14.80
CA GLY A 71 -5.79 -9.06 -15.11
C GLY A 71 -4.42 -9.38 -14.51
N LEU A 72 -4.30 -10.43 -13.69
CA LEU A 72 -3.11 -10.69 -12.85
C LEU A 72 -2.27 -11.85 -13.40
N ASP A 73 -0.97 -11.83 -13.12
CA ASP A 73 -0.07 -12.97 -13.41
C ASP A 73 -0.05 -13.90 -12.19
N ASP A 74 -0.44 -15.15 -12.41
CA ASP A 74 -0.51 -16.18 -11.37
C ASP A 74 0.83 -16.91 -11.17
N ARG A 75 1.74 -16.88 -12.16
CA ARG A 75 2.99 -17.66 -12.18
C ARG A 75 3.95 -17.29 -11.05
N ASP A 76 3.99 -16.01 -10.70
CA ASP A 76 4.84 -15.45 -9.65
C ASP A 76 4.04 -14.99 -8.43
N ALA A 77 2.74 -15.31 -8.38
CA ALA A 77 1.91 -14.93 -7.24
C ALA A 77 2.35 -15.67 -5.98
N TYR A 78 2.49 -14.95 -4.86
CA TYR A 78 2.82 -15.58 -3.58
C TYR A 78 1.77 -16.64 -3.23
N LEU A 79 2.23 -17.85 -2.85
CA LEU A 79 1.41 -19.05 -2.64
C LEU A 79 0.65 -19.56 -3.89
N GLY A 80 0.95 -19.06 -5.09
CA GLY A 80 0.18 -19.35 -6.30
C GLY A 80 -1.23 -18.76 -6.28
N LEU A 81 -1.49 -17.77 -5.41
CA LEU A 81 -2.80 -17.14 -5.25
C LEU A 81 -2.74 -15.69 -5.75
N PRO A 82 -3.39 -15.31 -6.86
CA PRO A 82 -3.33 -13.92 -7.34
C PRO A 82 -4.08 -12.92 -6.43
N LEU A 83 -5.05 -13.43 -5.66
CA LEU A 83 -5.82 -12.68 -4.68
C LEU A 83 -5.57 -13.26 -3.28
N LYS A 84 -5.59 -12.41 -2.25
CA LYS A 84 -5.40 -12.80 -0.86
C LYS A 84 -6.66 -12.56 -0.05
N PRO A 85 -7.59 -13.54 -0.01
CA PRO A 85 -8.82 -13.45 0.76
C PRO A 85 -8.65 -13.95 2.21
N VAL A 86 -9.33 -13.32 3.16
CA VAL A 86 -9.51 -13.81 4.54
C VAL A 86 -10.96 -13.64 4.98
N LEU A 87 -11.40 -14.52 5.88
CA LEU A 87 -12.74 -14.48 6.50
C LEU A 87 -12.62 -13.94 7.93
N ILE A 88 -13.47 -12.97 8.28
CA ILE A 88 -13.42 -12.20 9.54
C ILE A 88 -14.82 -12.18 10.18
N PRO A 89 -15.19 -13.19 10.98
CA PRO A 89 -16.50 -13.22 11.65
C PRO A 89 -16.63 -12.16 12.76
N LEU A 90 -15.55 -11.90 13.50
CA LEU A 90 -15.54 -11.02 14.68
C LEU A 90 -14.53 -9.87 14.49
N GLY A 91 -14.78 -9.03 13.49
CA GLY A 91 -13.88 -7.94 13.08
C GLY A 91 -14.12 -6.59 13.77
N ARG A 92 -13.47 -5.55 13.24
CA ARG A 92 -13.52 -4.15 13.75
C ARG A 92 -14.13 -3.15 12.78
N SER A 93 -14.67 -3.61 11.65
CA SER A 93 -15.27 -2.72 10.66
C SER A 93 -16.45 -1.96 11.26
N LEU A 94 -16.88 -0.91 10.56
CA LEU A 94 -18.08 -0.17 10.93
C LEU A 94 -19.32 -1.08 10.95
N GLN A 95 -19.31 -2.14 10.13
CA GLN A 95 -20.38 -3.13 9.99
C GLN A 95 -20.24 -4.36 10.91
N ARG A 96 -19.29 -4.37 11.86
CA ARG A 96 -18.96 -5.55 12.70
C ARG A 96 -20.13 -6.21 13.45
N ALA A 97 -21.24 -5.50 13.62
CA ALA A 97 -22.44 -6.00 14.30
C ALA A 97 -23.56 -6.44 13.34
N ALA A 98 -23.37 -6.31 12.02
CA ALA A 98 -24.40 -6.59 11.01
C ALA A 98 -24.80 -8.07 10.98
N ALA A 99 -23.83 -8.96 11.16
CA ALA A 99 -24.06 -10.41 11.19
C ALA A 99 -24.51 -10.93 12.56
N ALA A 100 -24.88 -10.08 13.52
CA ALA A 100 -25.30 -10.55 14.83
C ALA A 100 -26.69 -11.23 14.76
N PRO A 101 -26.90 -12.39 15.41
CA PRO A 101 -25.93 -13.16 16.19
C PRO A 101 -25.10 -14.17 15.36
N ASP A 102 -25.43 -14.39 14.09
CA ASP A 102 -24.88 -15.40 13.18
C ASP A 102 -23.53 -15.04 12.54
N PHE A 103 -22.57 -14.55 13.33
CA PHE A 103 -21.27 -14.04 12.86
C PHE A 103 -20.46 -15.03 12.01
N PHE A 104 -20.57 -16.33 12.32
CA PHE A 104 -19.86 -17.40 11.61
C PHE A 104 -20.62 -17.93 10.38
N ALA A 105 -21.93 -17.66 10.27
CA ALA A 105 -22.71 -18.01 9.08
C ALA A 105 -22.57 -16.96 7.97
N SER A 106 -22.30 -15.71 8.34
CA SER A 106 -22.00 -14.63 7.39
C SER A 106 -20.74 -13.85 7.80
N PRO A 107 -19.54 -14.47 7.74
CA PRO A 107 -18.31 -13.77 8.03
C PRO A 107 -18.05 -12.64 7.02
N ARG A 108 -17.47 -11.53 7.49
CA ARG A 108 -16.97 -10.49 6.57
C ARG A 108 -15.79 -11.05 5.78
N VAL A 109 -15.72 -10.74 4.50
CA VAL A 109 -14.56 -11.06 3.65
C VAL A 109 -13.68 -9.83 3.51
N VAL A 110 -12.36 -10.01 3.53
CA VAL A 110 -11.40 -9.01 3.06
C VAL A 110 -10.51 -9.65 2.00
N VAL A 111 -10.34 -8.97 0.87
CA VAL A 111 -9.48 -9.39 -0.22
C VAL A 111 -8.47 -8.29 -0.53
N ALA A 112 -7.19 -8.64 -0.58
CA ALA A 112 -6.14 -7.78 -1.13
C ALA A 112 -5.62 -8.34 -2.45
N VAL A 113 -5.21 -7.45 -3.36
CA VAL A 113 -4.49 -7.81 -4.58
C VAL A 113 -2.99 -7.61 -4.35
N ASP A 114 -2.22 -8.69 -4.32
CA ASP A 114 -0.76 -8.65 -4.10
C ASP A 114 0.05 -9.23 -5.27
N ALA A 115 -0.61 -9.74 -6.30
CA ALA A 115 0.03 -10.27 -7.49
C ALA A 115 0.27 -9.19 -8.55
N PRO A 116 1.35 -9.30 -9.34
CA PRO A 116 1.64 -8.38 -10.43
C PRO A 116 0.61 -8.50 -11.55
N THR A 117 0.56 -7.49 -12.40
CA THR A 117 -0.28 -7.49 -13.61
C THR A 117 0.25 -8.46 -14.66
N SER A 118 -0.67 -9.16 -15.32
CA SER A 118 -0.33 -9.94 -16.53
C SER A 118 0.06 -9.00 -17.69
N THR A 119 0.93 -9.49 -18.58
CA THR A 119 1.16 -8.83 -19.87
C THR A 119 -0.11 -8.98 -20.72
N GLY A 120 -0.85 -7.89 -20.90
CA GLY A 120 -2.02 -7.91 -21.78
C GLY A 120 -1.62 -8.28 -23.21
N ARG A 121 -2.39 -9.17 -23.86
CA ARG A 121 -2.38 -9.28 -25.32
C ARG A 121 -3.11 -8.05 -25.88
N GLY A 122 -2.43 -7.21 -26.68
CA GLY A 122 -3.10 -6.18 -27.48
C GLY A 122 -2.72 -4.72 -27.24
N GLY A 123 -1.51 -4.40 -26.76
CA GLY A 123 -0.97 -3.03 -26.82
C GLY A 123 -1.49 -2.02 -25.78
N ASN A 124 -2.50 -2.36 -24.98
CA ASN A 124 -2.98 -1.52 -23.88
C ASN A 124 -2.17 -1.73 -22.59
N ILE A 125 -1.86 -0.63 -21.89
CA ILE A 125 -1.18 -0.68 -20.58
C ILE A 125 -2.14 -1.25 -19.54
N PRO A 126 -1.82 -2.36 -18.86
CA PRO A 126 -2.72 -2.98 -17.89
C PRO A 126 -2.88 -2.10 -16.64
N LEU A 127 -4.01 -2.28 -15.95
CA LEU A 127 -4.27 -1.66 -14.65
C LEU A 127 -3.36 -2.27 -13.60
N LEU A 128 -2.53 -1.46 -12.93
CA LEU A 128 -1.67 -1.93 -11.84
C LEU A 128 -2.48 -2.08 -10.55
N LEU A 129 -3.04 -3.27 -10.31
CA LEU A 129 -3.88 -3.53 -9.13
C LEU A 129 -3.07 -3.98 -7.90
N GLN A 130 -1.85 -4.48 -8.10
CA GLN A 130 -0.94 -4.92 -7.04
C GLN A 130 -0.78 -3.83 -5.98
N ASP A 131 -1.06 -4.17 -4.72
CA ASP A 131 -1.01 -3.31 -3.53
C ASP A 131 -1.90 -2.06 -3.62
N ARG A 132 -2.85 -2.05 -4.56
CA ARG A 132 -3.65 -0.87 -4.94
C ARG A 132 -5.15 -1.09 -4.89
N LEU A 133 -5.60 -2.32 -4.72
CA LEU A 133 -7.02 -2.67 -4.60
C LEU A 133 -7.26 -3.59 -3.41
N TYR A 134 -8.17 -3.16 -2.53
CA TYR A 134 -8.63 -3.90 -1.37
C TYR A 134 -10.16 -3.86 -1.34
N ILE A 135 -10.77 -5.00 -1.04
CA ILE A 135 -12.22 -5.18 -1.05
C ILE A 135 -12.64 -5.79 0.28
N GLY A 136 -13.51 -5.10 1.01
CA GLY A 136 -14.28 -5.66 2.12
C GLY A 136 -15.68 -6.02 1.63
N TYR A 137 -16.17 -7.21 1.95
CA TYR A 137 -17.53 -7.62 1.63
C TYR A 137 -18.24 -8.09 2.90
N MET A 138 -19.41 -7.53 3.18
CA MET A 138 -20.29 -7.99 4.24
C MET A 138 -21.62 -8.45 3.64
N PRO A 139 -21.85 -9.78 3.53
CA PRO A 139 -23.00 -10.32 2.82
C PRO A 139 -24.35 -9.82 3.37
N VAL A 140 -24.55 -9.92 4.68
CA VAL A 140 -25.79 -9.48 5.36
C VAL A 140 -26.07 -7.98 5.31
N ALA A 141 -25.09 -7.17 4.89
CA ALA A 141 -25.26 -5.73 4.74
C ALA A 141 -25.44 -5.32 3.28
N ASP A 142 -25.37 -6.26 2.32
CA ASP A 142 -25.46 -6.02 0.88
C ASP A 142 -24.50 -4.93 0.39
N VAL A 143 -23.31 -4.84 1.01
CA VAL A 143 -22.33 -3.77 0.77
C VAL A 143 -20.92 -4.29 0.53
N LEU A 144 -20.24 -3.70 -0.46
CA LEU A 144 -18.78 -3.75 -0.61
C LEU A 144 -18.14 -2.43 -0.13
N GLU A 145 -17.05 -2.54 0.62
CA GLU A 145 -16.15 -1.44 0.99
C GLU A 145 -14.89 -1.54 0.13
N ILE A 146 -14.62 -0.55 -0.72
CA ILE A 146 -13.50 -0.56 -1.65
C ILE A 146 -12.47 0.49 -1.24
N VAL A 147 -11.21 0.07 -1.09
CA VAL A 147 -10.06 0.97 -1.01
C VAL A 147 -9.23 0.78 -2.25
N SER A 148 -9.21 1.79 -3.13
CA SER A 148 -8.61 1.68 -4.45
C SER A 148 -7.77 2.89 -4.80
N TYR A 149 -6.56 2.68 -5.30
CA TYR A 149 -5.64 3.75 -5.66
C TYR A 149 -6.12 4.53 -6.89
N ASN A 150 -5.93 5.85 -6.88
CA ASN A 150 -6.10 6.75 -8.02
C ASN A 150 -4.73 7.30 -8.40
N GLU A 151 -4.20 6.82 -9.54
CA GLU A 151 -2.86 7.17 -10.00
C GLU A 151 -2.71 8.66 -10.28
N ALA A 152 -3.72 9.28 -10.90
CA ALA A 152 -3.67 10.69 -11.28
C ALA A 152 -3.73 11.63 -10.06
N ALA A 153 -4.45 11.23 -9.00
CA ALA A 153 -4.52 12.01 -7.77
C ALA A 153 -3.47 11.61 -6.71
N ALA A 154 -2.62 10.61 -7.00
CA ALA A 154 -1.61 10.08 -6.10
C ALA A 154 -2.14 9.63 -4.71
N ARG A 155 -3.39 9.19 -4.61
CA ARG A 155 -4.03 8.83 -3.31
C ARG A 155 -4.95 7.62 -3.43
N PHE A 156 -5.21 6.95 -2.30
CA PHE A 156 -6.31 5.98 -2.24
C PHE A 156 -7.65 6.68 -2.15
N GLU A 157 -8.64 6.16 -2.86
CA GLU A 157 -10.04 6.51 -2.78
C GLU A 157 -10.80 5.45 -1.98
N PHE A 158 -11.86 5.89 -1.31
CA PHE A 158 -12.74 5.04 -0.51
C PHE A 158 -14.12 5.05 -1.18
N GLN A 159 -14.61 3.87 -1.55
CA GLN A 159 -15.87 3.72 -2.25
C GLN A 159 -16.74 2.67 -1.55
N LEU A 160 -18.05 2.81 -1.71
CA LEU A 160 -19.04 1.81 -1.32
C LEU A 160 -19.73 1.28 -2.58
N VAL A 161 -20.00 -0.01 -2.60
CA VAL A 161 -20.97 -0.60 -3.52
C VAL A 161 -22.19 -1.01 -2.72
N THR A 162 -23.32 -0.36 -2.93
CA THR A 162 -24.59 -0.62 -2.22
C THR A 162 -25.53 -1.47 -3.06
N ASP A 163 -26.53 -2.11 -2.43
CA ASP A 163 -27.46 -3.06 -3.06
C ASP A 163 -26.75 -4.25 -3.75
N TYR A 164 -25.62 -4.69 -3.17
CA TYR A 164 -24.82 -5.80 -3.66
C TYR A 164 -25.36 -7.15 -3.19
N ARG A 165 -26.46 -7.59 -3.79
CA ARG A 165 -27.19 -8.83 -3.46
C ARG A 165 -27.84 -9.47 -4.68
N GLU A 166 -28.40 -10.67 -4.49
CA GLU A 166 -29.15 -11.34 -5.53
C GLU A 166 -30.36 -10.49 -5.97
N GLY A 167 -30.47 -10.26 -7.28
CA GLY A 167 -31.50 -9.40 -7.87
C GLY A 167 -31.38 -7.91 -7.53
N GLY A 168 -30.29 -7.46 -6.90
CA GLY A 168 -30.01 -6.04 -6.65
C GLY A 168 -29.46 -5.31 -7.87
N ASP A 169 -29.35 -3.99 -7.77
CA ASP A 169 -28.72 -3.10 -8.76
C ASP A 169 -27.52 -2.38 -8.13
N PRO A 170 -26.32 -3.01 -8.11
CA PRO A 170 -25.16 -2.49 -7.41
C PRO A 170 -24.76 -1.07 -7.82
N GLN A 171 -24.73 -0.13 -6.87
CA GLN A 171 -24.34 1.26 -7.13
C GLN A 171 -23.00 1.59 -6.49
N VAL A 172 -22.05 2.07 -7.29
CA VAL A 172 -20.75 2.55 -6.81
C VAL A 172 -20.83 4.02 -6.44
N VAL A 173 -20.50 4.36 -5.20
CA VAL A 173 -20.39 5.75 -4.70
C VAL A 173 -19.08 5.96 -3.96
N TYR A 174 -18.55 7.17 -4.02
CA TYR A 174 -17.44 7.59 -3.17
C TYR A 174 -17.93 7.87 -1.75
N ALA A 175 -17.29 7.23 -0.77
CA ALA A 175 -17.60 7.42 0.63
C ALA A 175 -17.11 8.80 1.10
N ARG A 176 -17.74 9.33 2.15
CA ARG A 176 -17.25 10.55 2.80
C ARG A 176 -15.87 10.29 3.39
N ARG A 177 -14.86 10.97 2.86
CA ARG A 177 -13.46 10.69 3.12
C ARG A 177 -13.11 10.88 4.58
N VAL A 178 -13.67 11.92 5.22
CA VAL A 178 -13.54 12.19 6.66
C VAL A 178 -13.95 11.02 7.56
N VAL A 179 -14.94 10.22 7.14
CA VAL A 179 -15.36 9.02 7.88
C VAL A 179 -14.29 7.93 7.77
N CYS A 180 -13.79 7.70 6.55
CA CYS A 180 -12.82 6.64 6.28
C CYS A 180 -11.46 6.93 6.93
N ILE A 181 -10.94 8.15 6.79
CA ILE A 181 -9.60 8.51 7.29
C ILE A 181 -9.51 8.58 8.81
N ALA A 182 -10.64 8.67 9.53
CA ALA A 182 -10.64 8.57 10.99
C ALA A 182 -10.05 7.23 11.48
N CYS A 183 -10.27 6.15 10.72
CA CYS A 183 -9.61 4.86 10.92
C CYS A 183 -8.37 4.73 10.02
N HIS A 184 -8.48 5.09 8.74
CA HIS A 184 -7.41 5.03 7.75
C HIS A 184 -6.51 6.26 7.83
N GLN A 185 -5.86 6.47 8.98
CA GLN A 185 -5.11 7.71 9.30
C GLN A 185 -3.94 7.99 8.33
N ASN A 186 -3.51 7.00 7.55
CA ASN A 186 -2.48 7.13 6.52
C ASN A 186 -3.04 7.49 5.13
N HIS A 187 -4.36 7.68 5.03
CA HIS A 187 -5.11 7.79 3.78
C HIS A 187 -4.88 6.59 2.84
N ALA A 188 -4.71 5.41 3.43
CA ALA A 188 -4.38 4.14 2.77
C ALA A 188 -4.98 2.96 3.58
N PRO A 189 -4.99 1.72 3.06
CA PRO A 189 -5.49 0.53 3.77
C PRO A 189 -4.84 0.33 5.14
N ILE A 190 -5.56 -0.27 6.08
CA ILE A 190 -5.09 -0.58 7.44
C ILE A 190 -5.57 -1.97 7.85
N PHE A 191 -4.71 -2.78 8.48
CA PHE A 191 -5.08 -4.10 9.00
C PHE A 191 -4.28 -4.45 10.25
N SER A 192 -4.69 -5.55 10.89
CA SER A 192 -3.99 -6.05 12.08
C SER A 192 -2.62 -6.58 11.70
N ARG A 193 -1.64 -6.35 12.58
CA ARG A 193 -0.30 -6.94 12.51
C ARG A 193 -0.33 -8.47 12.32
N PRO A 194 0.81 -9.09 11.91
CA PRO A 194 0.92 -10.52 11.64
C PRO A 194 0.30 -11.45 12.70
N LEU A 195 -0.09 -12.64 12.25
CA LEU A 195 -1.06 -13.59 12.84
C LEU A 195 -2.51 -13.25 12.51
N TRP A 196 -2.92 -12.01 12.73
CA TRP A 196 -4.29 -11.51 12.51
C TRP A 196 -5.36 -12.49 13.03
N ASP A 197 -5.43 -12.61 14.36
CA ASP A 197 -6.22 -13.59 15.11
C ASP A 197 -7.75 -13.42 14.99
N GLU A 198 -8.21 -12.40 14.27
CA GLU A 198 -9.62 -12.17 13.93
C GLU A 198 -10.04 -12.87 12.63
N THR A 199 -9.09 -13.49 11.93
CA THR A 199 -9.31 -14.15 10.63
C THR A 199 -9.33 -15.67 10.73
N ASN A 200 -9.70 -16.35 9.65
CA ASN A 200 -9.54 -17.79 9.45
C ASN A 200 -8.08 -18.29 9.36
N ALA A 201 -7.08 -17.42 9.57
CA ALA A 201 -5.71 -17.85 9.88
C ALA A 201 -5.58 -18.38 11.33
N ASN A 202 -6.50 -17.99 12.22
CA ASN A 202 -6.58 -18.53 13.57
C ASN A 202 -7.35 -19.86 13.56
N GLY A 203 -6.75 -20.91 14.14
CA GLY A 203 -7.34 -22.25 14.15
C GLY A 203 -8.73 -22.33 14.79
N ASP A 204 -8.97 -21.57 15.87
CA ASP A 204 -10.28 -21.59 16.55
C ASP A 204 -11.37 -20.95 15.68
N ILE A 205 -11.04 -19.87 14.98
CA ILE A 205 -11.95 -19.23 14.02
C ILE A 205 -12.20 -20.14 12.82
N ALA A 206 -11.13 -20.75 12.29
CA ALA A 206 -11.22 -21.66 11.15
C ALA A 206 -12.11 -22.88 11.44
N GLU A 207 -11.99 -23.47 12.64
CA GLU A 207 -12.85 -24.59 13.05
C GLU A 207 -14.31 -24.15 13.24
N ALA A 208 -14.56 -23.00 13.85
CA ALA A 208 -15.92 -22.47 14.02
C ALA A 208 -16.58 -22.14 12.67
N LEU A 209 -15.83 -21.60 11.70
CA LEU A 209 -16.30 -21.39 10.34
C LEU A 209 -16.57 -22.73 9.62
N HIS A 210 -15.64 -23.68 9.73
CA HIS A 210 -15.74 -24.99 9.08
C HIS A 210 -16.94 -25.81 9.59
N ALA A 211 -17.30 -25.64 10.87
CA ALA A 211 -18.49 -26.25 11.44
C ALA A 211 -19.80 -25.75 10.80
N VAL A 212 -19.80 -24.55 10.19
CA VAL A 212 -20.94 -24.00 9.45
C VAL A 212 -20.86 -24.36 7.97
N SER A 213 -19.70 -24.17 7.33
CA SER A 213 -19.47 -24.48 5.92
C SER A 213 -17.99 -24.72 5.64
N PRO A 214 -17.61 -25.64 4.72
CA PRO A 214 -16.22 -25.84 4.34
C PRO A 214 -15.58 -24.61 3.66
N GLY A 215 -16.38 -23.68 3.13
CA GLY A 215 -15.92 -22.43 2.54
C GLY A 215 -17.04 -21.42 2.29
N PHE A 216 -16.65 -20.19 1.99
CA PHE A 216 -17.54 -19.04 1.81
C PHE A 216 -17.08 -18.25 0.59
N PHE A 217 -17.94 -18.05 -0.40
CA PHE A 217 -17.63 -17.27 -1.60
C PHE A 217 -16.35 -17.73 -2.35
N GLY A 218 -16.16 -19.06 -2.43
CA GLY A 218 -14.94 -19.66 -3.00
C GLY A 218 -13.70 -19.63 -2.08
N ILE A 219 -13.82 -19.14 -0.84
CA ILE A 219 -12.72 -19.02 0.12
C ILE A 219 -12.80 -20.18 1.14
N PRO A 220 -11.73 -20.97 1.32
CA PRO A 220 -11.72 -22.04 2.32
C PRO A 220 -11.91 -21.53 3.75
N ALA A 221 -12.72 -22.24 4.54
CA ALA A 221 -12.89 -21.92 5.96
C ALA A 221 -11.59 -22.14 6.77
N ARG A 222 -10.75 -23.08 6.33
CA ARG A 222 -9.42 -23.35 6.91
C ARG A 222 -8.33 -22.81 6.00
N GLN A 223 -7.52 -21.88 6.51
CA GLN A 223 -6.44 -21.26 5.75
C GLN A 223 -5.21 -21.04 6.64
N GLY A 224 -4.01 -21.06 6.02
CA GLY A 224 -2.76 -20.79 6.72
C GLY A 224 -2.56 -19.30 7.02
N VAL A 225 -1.62 -19.02 7.94
CA VAL A 225 -1.22 -17.66 8.33
C VAL A 225 -0.58 -16.86 7.19
N ASP A 226 -0.09 -17.54 6.16
CA ASP A 226 0.66 -16.92 5.06
C ASP A 226 -0.19 -15.95 4.24
N VAL A 227 -1.51 -16.18 4.11
CA VAL A 227 -2.39 -15.27 3.38
C VAL A 227 -2.62 -13.97 4.16
N ALA A 228 -2.85 -14.06 5.47
CA ALA A 228 -2.95 -12.88 6.33
C ALA A 228 -1.64 -12.09 6.34
N TYR A 229 -0.50 -12.79 6.38
CA TYR A 229 0.83 -12.19 6.24
C TYR A 229 1.04 -11.50 4.88
N ALA A 230 0.52 -12.07 3.80
CA ALA A 230 0.57 -11.44 2.48
C ALA A 230 -0.23 -10.13 2.41
N ILE A 231 -1.41 -10.08 3.05
CA ILE A 231 -2.21 -8.86 3.14
C ILE A 231 -1.47 -7.78 3.94
N ASP A 232 -0.88 -8.13 5.08
CA ASP A 232 -0.06 -7.25 5.91
C ASP A 232 1.08 -6.62 5.09
N ASN A 233 1.89 -7.45 4.42
CA ASN A 233 2.96 -6.98 3.54
C ASN A 233 2.46 -6.08 2.38
N ALA A 234 1.32 -6.42 1.78
CA ALA A 234 0.74 -5.59 0.73
C ALA A 234 0.32 -4.23 1.28
N THR A 235 -0.26 -4.20 2.47
CA THR A 235 -0.68 -2.98 3.15
C THR A 235 0.50 -2.10 3.55
N ASP A 236 1.61 -2.68 4.01
CA ASP A 236 2.85 -1.93 4.24
C ASP A 236 3.36 -1.25 2.96
N ARG A 237 3.38 -1.99 1.84
CA ARG A 237 3.80 -1.44 0.54
C ARG A 237 2.85 -0.32 0.08
N ALA A 238 1.54 -0.53 0.21
CA ALA A 238 0.51 0.47 -0.12
C ALA A 238 0.69 1.77 0.66
N ASN A 239 0.99 1.67 1.96
CA ASN A 239 1.21 2.84 2.82
C ASN A 239 2.53 3.57 2.50
N GLY A 240 3.47 2.92 1.81
CA GLY A 240 4.68 3.54 1.27
C GLY A 240 4.47 4.40 0.01
N PHE A 241 3.26 4.42 -0.58
CA PHE A 241 3.00 5.17 -1.81
C PHE A 241 2.97 6.68 -1.61
N ALA A 242 2.41 7.17 -0.50
CA ALA A 242 2.41 8.60 -0.23
C ALA A 242 3.84 9.15 -0.10
N LEU A 243 4.73 8.40 0.56
CA LEU A 243 6.16 8.75 0.61
C LEU A 243 6.77 8.75 -0.78
N THR A 244 6.53 7.71 -1.56
CA THR A 244 7.05 7.60 -2.94
C THR A 244 6.62 8.78 -3.81
N GLN A 245 5.35 9.16 -3.75
CA GLN A 245 4.80 10.30 -4.49
C GLN A 245 5.39 11.62 -4.01
N LYS A 246 5.60 11.80 -2.70
CA LYS A 246 6.26 12.99 -2.15
C LYS A 246 7.72 13.10 -2.61
N LEU A 247 8.46 12.00 -2.60
CA LEU A 247 9.85 11.96 -3.07
C LEU A 247 9.96 12.25 -4.57
N TRP A 248 9.06 11.70 -5.38
CA TRP A 248 9.00 12.01 -6.80
C TRP A 248 8.64 13.47 -7.06
N ALA A 249 7.54 13.95 -6.46
CA ALA A 249 7.02 15.28 -6.72
C ALA A 249 7.97 16.38 -6.23
N GLU A 250 8.55 16.23 -5.04
CA GLU A 250 9.29 17.30 -4.38
C GLU A 250 10.80 17.02 -4.28
N GLY A 251 11.23 15.75 -4.25
CA GLY A 251 12.59 15.35 -3.86
C GLY A 251 13.70 15.68 -4.86
N CYS A 252 13.35 16.03 -6.10
CA CYS A 252 14.28 16.50 -7.12
C CYS A 252 14.29 18.04 -7.28
N GLY A 253 13.35 18.74 -6.65
CA GLY A 253 13.13 20.17 -6.87
C GLY A 253 12.44 20.48 -8.21
N ASP A 254 12.50 21.74 -8.60
CA ASP A 254 11.74 22.30 -9.73
C ASP A 254 12.66 22.63 -10.93
N GLY A 255 12.05 22.97 -12.07
CA GLY A 255 12.79 23.39 -13.28
C GLY A 255 13.57 22.26 -13.97
N GLU A 256 14.54 22.66 -14.81
CA GLU A 256 15.34 21.74 -15.63
C GLU A 256 16.19 20.79 -14.79
N ALA A 257 16.86 21.29 -13.75
CA ALA A 257 17.61 20.45 -12.80
C ALA A 257 16.72 19.40 -12.12
N GLY A 258 15.47 19.78 -11.79
CA GLY A 258 14.48 18.85 -11.26
C GLY A 258 14.08 17.77 -12.28
N ARG A 259 13.91 18.13 -13.56
CA ARG A 259 13.62 17.16 -14.63
C ARG A 259 14.78 16.21 -14.88
N LEU A 260 16.02 16.70 -14.90
CA LEU A 260 17.24 15.87 -14.99
C LEU A 260 17.30 14.85 -13.84
N CYS A 261 17.09 15.30 -12.61
CA CYS A 261 17.03 14.41 -11.45
C CYS A 261 15.90 13.37 -11.55
N ARG A 262 14.70 13.74 -12.00
CA ARG A 262 13.61 12.78 -12.19
C ARG A 262 13.86 11.80 -13.34
N SER A 263 14.55 12.23 -14.39
CA SER A 263 15.05 11.37 -15.48
C SER A 263 16.00 10.30 -14.94
N ASP A 264 16.98 10.70 -14.14
CA ASP A 264 17.95 9.80 -13.50
C ASP A 264 17.30 8.85 -12.50
N LEU A 265 16.33 9.36 -11.73
CA LEU A 265 15.54 8.58 -10.79
C LEU A 265 14.70 7.52 -11.53
N LEU A 266 14.06 7.88 -12.64
CA LEU A 266 13.29 6.94 -13.46
C LEU A 266 14.20 5.88 -14.10
N THR A 267 15.34 6.30 -14.66
CA THR A 267 16.35 5.38 -15.22
C THR A 267 16.82 4.38 -14.17
N SER A 268 17.18 4.85 -12.98
CA SER A 268 17.58 3.99 -11.85
C SER A 268 16.44 3.05 -11.43
N ALA A 269 15.19 3.51 -11.44
CA ALA A 269 14.03 2.68 -11.11
C ALA A 269 13.78 1.56 -12.13
N LEU A 270 13.96 1.85 -13.43
CA LEU A 270 13.89 0.85 -14.50
C LEU A 270 14.99 -0.20 -14.34
N GLN A 271 16.24 0.23 -14.10
CA GLN A 271 17.37 -0.66 -13.81
C GLN A 271 17.09 -1.55 -12.59
N TYR A 272 16.58 -0.96 -11.50
CA TYR A 272 16.22 -1.68 -10.29
C TYR A 272 15.15 -2.76 -10.56
N ARG A 273 14.13 -2.48 -11.38
CA ARG A 273 13.15 -3.52 -11.75
C ARG A 273 13.75 -4.59 -12.64
N LEU A 274 14.56 -4.21 -13.62
CA LEU A 274 15.21 -5.14 -14.56
C LEU A 274 16.17 -6.10 -13.85
N SER A 275 16.90 -5.64 -12.83
CA SER A 275 17.79 -6.47 -12.01
C SER A 275 17.04 -7.35 -10.99
N GLY A 276 15.70 -7.29 -10.95
CA GLY A 276 14.89 -8.04 -9.99
C GLY A 276 14.93 -7.46 -8.59
N SER A 277 14.93 -6.13 -8.48
CA SER A 277 14.97 -5.37 -7.23
C SER A 277 16.25 -5.57 -6.41
N ARG A 278 17.38 -5.83 -7.08
CA ARG A 278 18.67 -6.10 -6.43
C ARG A 278 19.58 -4.88 -6.37
N GLY A 279 19.54 -4.06 -7.40
CA GLY A 279 20.37 -2.87 -7.50
C GLY A 279 20.20 -2.12 -8.81
N PHE A 280 20.83 -0.96 -8.88
CA PHE A 280 20.85 -0.06 -10.03
C PHE A 280 22.24 0.58 -10.10
N ALA A 281 22.60 1.21 -11.22
CA ALA A 281 23.90 1.84 -11.38
C ALA A 281 24.05 3.04 -10.43
N ALA A 282 25.23 3.21 -9.83
CA ALA A 282 25.49 4.36 -8.97
C ALA A 282 25.37 5.66 -9.77
N ASN A 283 24.65 6.64 -9.25
CA ASN A 283 24.51 7.97 -9.86
C ASN A 283 24.77 9.06 -8.81
N PRO A 284 26.03 9.55 -8.70
CA PRO A 284 26.38 10.58 -7.73
C PRO A 284 25.66 11.92 -7.96
N ALA A 285 25.27 12.25 -9.20
CA ALA A 285 24.55 13.48 -9.51
C ALA A 285 23.11 13.44 -8.96
N LEU A 286 22.42 12.30 -9.15
CA LEU A 286 21.12 12.03 -8.55
C LEU A 286 21.20 12.12 -7.02
N GLU A 287 22.16 11.43 -6.40
CA GLU A 287 22.35 11.43 -4.94
C GLU A 287 22.61 12.84 -4.40
N ALA A 288 23.51 13.61 -5.04
CA ALA A 288 23.84 14.97 -4.62
C ALA A 288 22.64 15.93 -4.73
N GLN A 289 21.85 15.83 -5.81
CA GLN A 289 20.66 16.66 -5.99
C GLN A 289 19.59 16.33 -4.95
N MET A 290 19.28 15.03 -4.75
CA MET A 290 18.28 14.63 -3.75
C MET A 290 18.70 14.98 -2.32
N ALA A 291 19.99 14.81 -1.98
CA ALA A 291 20.54 15.22 -0.68
C ALA A 291 20.41 16.73 -0.46
N THR A 292 20.70 17.52 -1.49
CA THR A 292 20.54 18.98 -1.45
C THR A 292 19.10 19.36 -1.15
N ILE A 293 18.14 18.84 -1.90
CA ILE A 293 16.71 19.15 -1.73
C ILE A 293 16.20 18.68 -0.37
N ARG A 294 16.61 17.48 0.07
CA ARG A 294 16.28 16.97 1.40
C ARG A 294 16.76 17.92 2.50
N SER A 295 18.00 18.39 2.43
CA SER A 295 18.57 19.29 3.45
C SER A 295 17.81 20.62 3.54
N GLN A 296 17.20 21.07 2.44
CA GLN A 296 16.43 22.30 2.33
C GLN A 296 14.97 22.14 2.77
N ARG A 297 14.32 21.02 2.41
CA ARG A 297 12.87 20.82 2.59
C ARG A 297 12.51 19.97 3.79
N TRP A 298 13.35 19.00 4.14
CA TRP A 298 13.06 17.95 5.13
C TRP A 298 14.24 17.74 6.07
N ARG A 299 14.77 18.85 6.62
CA ARG A 299 15.91 18.86 7.55
C ARG A 299 15.68 17.93 8.75
N ASP A 300 14.48 17.98 9.31
CA ASP A 300 14.06 17.19 10.46
C ASP A 300 13.32 15.91 10.05
N GLY A 301 13.46 15.49 8.78
CA GLY A 301 12.89 14.25 8.26
C GLY A 301 11.39 14.31 7.98
N LEU A 302 10.85 13.13 7.73
CA LEU A 302 9.45 12.91 7.39
C LEU A 302 8.78 12.00 8.41
N ALA A 303 7.59 12.37 8.88
CA ALA A 303 6.78 11.50 9.74
C ALA A 303 5.97 10.51 8.88
N LEU A 304 6.22 9.22 9.11
CA LEU A 304 5.57 8.08 8.47
C LEU A 304 4.62 7.41 9.46
N PRO A 305 3.30 7.61 9.30
CA PRO A 305 2.34 6.96 10.17
C PRO A 305 2.24 5.46 9.84
N THR A 306 1.92 4.61 10.82
CA THR A 306 1.86 3.15 10.64
C THR A 306 0.48 2.69 10.15
N ALA A 307 0.49 1.70 9.24
CA ALA A 307 -0.73 1.06 8.75
C ALA A 307 -1.34 0.07 9.76
N ASP A 308 -0.53 -0.35 10.72
CA ASP A 308 -0.85 -1.43 11.64
C ASP A 308 -1.88 -1.03 12.68
N ILE A 309 -2.76 -1.98 13.00
CA ILE A 309 -3.50 -1.98 14.26
C ILE A 309 -3.08 -3.18 15.12
N PRO A 310 -3.11 -3.08 16.46
CA PRO A 310 -2.73 -4.18 17.33
C PRO A 310 -3.56 -5.44 17.08
N ASN A 311 -2.96 -6.63 17.09
CA ASN A 311 -3.65 -7.90 16.89
C ASN A 311 -4.62 -8.19 18.07
N ARG A 312 -5.85 -8.62 17.77
CA ARG A 312 -6.91 -8.88 18.76
C ARG A 312 -7.33 -10.35 18.71
N ARG A 313 -7.61 -10.93 19.87
CA ARG A 313 -7.98 -12.35 20.04
C ARG A 313 -9.44 -12.51 20.50
N PRO A 314 -10.44 -12.37 19.60
CA PRO A 314 -11.84 -12.41 20.01
C PRO A 314 -12.25 -13.74 20.66
N MET A 315 -11.69 -14.86 20.19
CA MET A 315 -12.01 -16.20 20.73
C MET A 315 -11.54 -16.42 22.16
N ALA A 316 -10.51 -15.70 22.63
CA ALA A 316 -10.03 -15.80 24.00
C ALA A 316 -11.05 -15.25 25.01
N THR A 317 -11.82 -14.24 24.62
CA THR A 317 -12.87 -13.64 25.46
C THR A 317 -14.13 -14.51 25.52
N ILE A 318 -14.45 -15.22 24.43
CA ILE A 318 -15.67 -16.05 24.34
C ILE A 318 -15.56 -17.33 25.19
N ARG A 319 -14.36 -17.85 25.41
CA ARG A 319 -14.13 -19.09 26.17
C ARG A 319 -14.20 -18.94 27.70
N GLN A 320 -14.64 -17.79 28.22
CA GLN A 320 -14.74 -17.60 29.68
C GLN A 320 -15.88 -18.45 30.29
N PRO A 321 -15.61 -19.21 31.38
CA PRO A 321 -16.63 -20.05 32.00
C PRO A 321 -17.85 -19.25 32.50
N GLY A 322 -19.05 -19.70 32.14
CA GLY A 322 -20.33 -19.15 32.64
C GLY A 322 -20.95 -18.03 31.83
N ALA A 323 -20.35 -17.60 30.72
CA ALA A 323 -20.97 -16.66 29.79
C ALA A 323 -21.98 -17.36 28.86
N ASP A 324 -23.12 -16.72 28.59
CA ASP A 324 -24.00 -17.14 27.50
C ASP A 324 -23.25 -16.97 26.16
N PRO A 325 -23.19 -17.99 25.29
CA PRO A 325 -22.42 -17.91 24.05
C PRO A 325 -22.85 -16.78 23.10
N VAL A 326 -24.14 -16.45 23.04
CA VAL A 326 -24.68 -15.42 22.16
C VAL A 326 -24.29 -14.03 22.67
N ASP A 327 -24.42 -13.81 23.98
CA ASP A 327 -23.99 -12.56 24.59
C ASP A 327 -22.46 -12.39 24.53
N ALA A 328 -21.68 -13.47 24.73
CA ALA A 328 -20.23 -13.43 24.58
C ALA A 328 -19.79 -13.05 23.15
N LEU A 329 -20.46 -13.58 22.13
CA LEU A 329 -20.22 -13.21 20.72
C LEU A 329 -20.59 -11.75 20.45
N ARG A 330 -21.72 -11.29 21.00
CA ARG A 330 -22.15 -9.90 20.88
C ARG A 330 -21.16 -8.95 21.56
N ASP A 331 -20.68 -9.29 22.74
CA ASP A 331 -19.68 -8.51 23.49
C ASP A 331 -18.31 -8.50 22.78
N ALA A 332 -17.99 -9.55 22.03
CA ALA A 332 -16.80 -9.56 21.18
C ALA A 332 -16.86 -8.52 20.04
N THR A 333 -18.01 -7.91 19.75
CA THR A 333 -18.10 -6.75 18.83
C THR A 333 -17.75 -5.41 19.49
N ASP A 334 -17.58 -5.41 20.83
CA ASP A 334 -17.22 -4.23 21.62
C ASP A 334 -15.70 -4.07 21.70
N ILE A 335 -15.11 -3.25 20.82
CA ILE A 335 -13.66 -3.14 20.67
C ILE A 335 -13.05 -2.23 21.74
N ALA A 336 -12.25 -2.75 22.67
CA ALA A 336 -11.57 -1.92 23.68
C ALA A 336 -10.55 -0.95 23.06
N THR A 337 -10.29 0.19 23.70
CA THR A 337 -9.41 1.27 23.20
C THR A 337 -8.11 0.79 22.56
N PRO A 338 -7.30 -0.10 23.17
CA PRO A 338 -6.01 -0.50 22.58
C PRO A 338 -6.14 -1.17 21.21
N PHE A 339 -7.33 -1.68 20.88
CA PHE A 339 -7.63 -2.34 19.62
C PHE A 339 -8.51 -1.49 18.68
N GLU A 340 -8.96 -0.30 19.10
CA GLU A 340 -9.80 0.57 18.28
C GLU A 340 -9.00 1.24 17.16
N PRO A 341 -9.41 1.12 15.88
CA PRO A 341 -8.73 1.79 14.76
C PRO A 341 -8.76 3.32 14.81
N LEU A 342 -9.60 3.90 15.67
CA LEU A 342 -9.75 5.35 15.86
C LEU A 342 -8.71 5.97 16.79
N VAL A 343 -7.94 5.14 17.52
CA VAL A 343 -6.86 5.63 18.38
C VAL A 343 -5.75 6.16 17.48
N PRO A 344 -5.26 7.39 17.69
CA PRO A 344 -4.12 7.92 16.95
C PRO A 344 -2.93 6.98 17.04
N ARG A 345 -2.31 6.71 15.89
CA ARG A 345 -1.13 5.86 15.81
C ARG A 345 0.12 6.73 15.78
N GLU A 346 1.13 6.34 16.54
CA GLU A 346 2.41 7.03 16.54
C GLU A 346 3.06 6.95 15.16
N ALA A 347 3.50 8.09 14.65
CA ALA A 347 4.27 8.16 13.41
C ALA A 347 5.75 7.96 13.71
N SER A 348 6.40 7.14 12.89
CA SER A 348 7.86 6.98 12.92
C SER A 348 8.52 8.14 12.18
N VAL A 349 9.65 8.62 12.68
CA VAL A 349 10.43 9.67 12.01
C VAL A 349 11.42 9.02 11.06
N TRP A 350 11.29 9.31 9.77
CA TRP A 350 12.16 8.81 8.71
C TRP A 350 13.23 9.85 8.36
N GLN A 351 14.47 9.56 8.77
CA GLN A 351 15.68 10.34 8.49
C GLN A 351 16.86 9.40 8.13
N PRO A 352 16.84 8.75 6.97
CA PRO A 352 17.93 7.83 6.57
C PRO A 352 19.22 8.58 6.19
N SER A 353 20.28 7.87 5.79
CA SER A 353 21.41 8.49 5.07
C SER A 353 20.98 8.95 3.67
N ASP A 354 21.77 9.80 3.01
CA ASP A 354 21.45 10.30 1.66
C ASP A 354 21.41 9.18 0.61
N SER A 355 22.29 8.18 0.74
CA SER A 355 22.26 6.99 -0.10
C SER A 355 20.98 6.18 0.10
N ALA A 356 20.55 5.98 1.34
CA ALA A 356 19.30 5.27 1.65
C ALA A 356 18.05 6.09 1.27
N TRP A 357 18.13 7.42 1.28
CA TRP A 357 17.10 8.32 0.76
C TRP A 357 16.88 8.10 -0.74
N THR A 358 17.97 8.14 -1.51
CA THR A 358 17.96 7.91 -2.96
C THR A 358 17.49 6.49 -3.29
N ALA A 359 18.03 5.47 -2.59
CA ALA A 359 17.61 4.09 -2.77
C ALA A 359 16.11 3.88 -2.48
N ARG A 360 15.54 4.58 -1.48
CA ARG A 360 14.10 4.51 -1.18
C ARG A 360 13.25 5.19 -2.27
N ALA A 361 13.73 6.28 -2.86
CA ALA A 361 13.06 6.91 -3.99
C ALA A 361 13.07 6.00 -5.22
N VAL A 362 14.23 5.40 -5.54
CA VAL A 362 14.38 4.47 -6.67
C VAL A 362 13.46 3.25 -6.50
N SER A 363 13.57 2.55 -5.36
CA SER A 363 12.72 1.37 -5.09
C SER A 363 11.23 1.72 -5.00
N GLY A 364 10.88 2.92 -4.55
CA GLY A 364 9.51 3.43 -4.53
C GLY A 364 8.94 3.57 -5.94
N ILE A 365 9.62 4.31 -6.81
CA ILE A 365 9.17 4.52 -8.20
C ILE A 365 9.13 3.20 -8.97
N ALA A 366 10.10 2.33 -8.72
CA ALA A 366 10.16 0.99 -9.27
C ALA A 366 8.88 0.17 -8.93
N ALA A 367 8.27 0.36 -7.75
CA ALA A 367 7.03 -0.31 -7.36
C ALA A 367 5.76 0.19 -8.12
N PHE A 368 5.89 1.22 -8.94
CA PHE A 368 4.85 1.68 -9.88
C PHE A 368 5.02 1.09 -11.28
N LEU A 369 5.99 0.21 -11.51
CA LEU A 369 6.27 -0.39 -12.81
C LEU A 369 6.31 -1.91 -12.67
N SER A 370 5.51 -2.65 -13.42
CA SER A 370 5.61 -4.13 -13.40
C SER A 370 6.86 -4.59 -14.16
N ALA A 371 7.46 -5.72 -13.78
CA ALA A 371 8.62 -6.26 -14.51
C ALA A 371 8.27 -6.56 -15.99
N ALA A 372 7.02 -6.98 -16.21
CA ALA A 372 6.39 -7.15 -17.51
C ALA A 372 6.39 -5.86 -18.34
N GLU A 373 5.95 -4.74 -17.77
CA GLU A 373 5.93 -3.43 -18.44
C GLU A 373 7.32 -2.96 -18.82
N VAL A 374 8.27 -3.06 -17.90
CA VAL A 374 9.64 -2.60 -18.16
C VAL A 374 10.29 -3.45 -19.25
N ARG A 375 9.99 -4.75 -19.31
CA ARG A 375 10.45 -5.62 -20.39
C ARG A 375 9.82 -5.25 -21.74
N ALA A 376 8.51 -5.03 -21.77
CA ALA A 376 7.83 -4.59 -22.98
C ALA A 376 8.41 -3.27 -23.52
N ALA A 377 8.80 -2.35 -22.62
CA ALA A 377 9.49 -1.11 -23.00
C ALA A 377 10.89 -1.37 -23.60
N ILE A 378 11.66 -2.32 -23.06
CA ILE A 378 12.92 -2.75 -23.66
C ILE A 378 12.67 -3.32 -25.05
N ASP A 379 11.77 -4.28 -25.17
CA ASP A 379 11.48 -4.97 -26.44
C ASP A 379 11.00 -3.97 -27.52
N ALA A 380 10.21 -2.96 -27.14
CA ALA A 380 9.72 -1.92 -28.05
C ALA A 380 10.81 -0.94 -28.53
N ARG A 381 11.90 -0.77 -27.76
CA ARG A 381 12.98 0.18 -28.07
C ARG A 381 14.22 -0.47 -28.67
N THR A 382 14.31 -1.78 -28.54
CA THR A 382 15.46 -2.55 -29.01
C THR A 382 15.28 -2.90 -30.49
N THR A 383 16.36 -2.85 -31.27
CA THR A 383 16.39 -3.25 -32.70
C THR A 383 17.28 -4.49 -32.88
N ASP A 384 17.36 -5.05 -34.08
CA ASP A 384 18.19 -6.25 -34.33
C ASP A 384 19.71 -6.01 -34.15
N ASN A 385 20.16 -4.75 -34.23
CA ASN A 385 21.59 -4.38 -34.14
C ASN A 385 21.91 -3.69 -32.80
N ILE A 386 22.10 -4.48 -31.76
CA ILE A 386 22.41 -3.99 -30.41
C ILE A 386 23.92 -4.07 -30.19
N ALA A 387 24.50 -3.00 -29.67
CA ALA A 387 25.90 -3.00 -29.27
C ALA A 387 26.15 -4.06 -28.18
N THR A 388 27.32 -4.68 -28.23
CA THR A 388 27.74 -5.65 -27.24
C THR A 388 29.16 -5.35 -26.79
N HIS A 389 29.42 -5.53 -25.49
CA HIS A 389 30.78 -5.57 -24.95
C HIS A 389 31.00 -6.88 -24.20
N GLU A 390 32.25 -7.15 -23.83
CA GLU A 390 32.65 -8.44 -23.25
C GLU A 390 33.21 -8.27 -21.84
N LEU A 391 32.73 -9.10 -20.91
CA LEU A 391 33.31 -9.28 -19.59
C LEU A 391 34.16 -10.55 -19.59
N GLN A 392 35.35 -10.48 -19.01
CA GLN A 392 36.30 -11.59 -19.01
C GLN A 392 36.67 -12.04 -17.59
N ALA A 393 36.85 -13.34 -17.43
CA ALA A 393 37.32 -13.96 -16.19
C ALA A 393 38.21 -15.17 -16.47
N SER A 394 39.16 -15.43 -15.57
CA SER A 394 39.91 -16.68 -15.53
C SER A 394 39.18 -17.68 -14.64
N CYS A 395 39.04 -18.92 -15.10
CA CYS A 395 38.27 -19.98 -14.44
C CYS A 395 39.13 -21.17 -14.02
N GLN A 396 38.82 -21.73 -12.85
CA GLN A 396 39.22 -23.06 -12.42
C GLN A 396 38.00 -23.98 -12.48
N LEU A 397 38.14 -25.11 -13.18
CA LEU A 397 37.10 -26.13 -13.33
C LEU A 397 37.53 -27.37 -12.56
N THR A 398 36.69 -27.88 -11.67
CA THR A 398 36.96 -29.13 -10.94
C THR A 398 35.87 -30.16 -11.15
N GLY A 399 36.26 -31.44 -11.18
CA GLY A 399 35.34 -32.58 -11.36
C GLY A 399 35.40 -33.18 -12.76
N ALA A 400 34.25 -33.31 -13.43
CA ALA A 400 34.20 -33.84 -14.79
C ALA A 400 34.84 -32.89 -15.81
N HIS A 401 35.32 -33.44 -16.92
CA HIS A 401 35.79 -32.62 -18.05
C HIS A 401 34.62 -32.28 -19.00
N PRO A 402 34.66 -31.13 -19.70
CA PRO A 402 33.81 -30.92 -20.87
C PRO A 402 33.95 -32.11 -21.85
N GLY A 403 32.83 -32.64 -22.36
CA GLY A 403 32.77 -33.91 -23.09
C GLY A 403 32.45 -35.18 -22.25
N ALA A 404 32.50 -35.11 -20.92
CA ALA A 404 32.14 -36.22 -20.02
C ALA A 404 30.75 -36.06 -19.37
N THR A 405 30.16 -37.14 -18.85
CA THR A 405 29.00 -37.07 -17.95
C THR A 405 29.47 -36.84 -16.53
N GLY A 406 28.70 -36.12 -15.71
CA GLY A 406 29.08 -35.86 -14.32
C GLY A 406 28.78 -34.43 -13.88
N LYS A 407 29.61 -33.91 -12.97
CA LYS A 407 29.47 -32.56 -12.40
C LYS A 407 30.74 -31.76 -12.61
N ILE A 408 30.61 -30.51 -13.02
CA ILE A 408 31.69 -29.51 -13.14
C ILE A 408 31.41 -28.41 -12.13
N THR A 409 32.35 -28.14 -11.25
CA THR A 409 32.31 -26.93 -10.43
C THR A 409 33.13 -25.85 -11.13
N LEU A 410 32.54 -24.67 -11.27
CA LEU A 410 33.13 -23.48 -11.87
C LEU A 410 33.49 -22.50 -10.76
N ASP A 411 34.72 -22.01 -10.76
CA ASP A 411 35.13 -20.85 -9.98
C ASP A 411 35.91 -19.90 -10.88
N CYS A 412 35.33 -18.75 -11.21
CA CYS A 412 35.92 -17.77 -12.12
C CYS A 412 36.06 -16.41 -11.44
N ALA A 413 37.19 -15.76 -11.70
CA ALA A 413 37.48 -14.41 -11.23
C ALA A 413 38.14 -13.58 -12.33
N GLY A 414 37.64 -12.36 -12.48
CA GLY A 414 38.17 -11.27 -13.30
C GLY A 414 37.95 -9.93 -12.59
N GLU A 415 38.24 -8.84 -13.29
CA GLU A 415 38.12 -7.48 -12.74
C GLU A 415 36.65 -7.09 -12.50
N ALA A 416 35.79 -7.32 -13.51
CA ALA A 416 34.37 -6.96 -13.49
C ALA A 416 33.42 -8.17 -13.44
N LEU A 417 33.96 -9.37 -13.29
CA LEU A 417 33.19 -10.62 -13.31
C LEU A 417 33.75 -11.64 -12.31
N ARG A 418 32.90 -12.10 -11.39
CA ARG A 418 33.15 -13.27 -10.55
C ARG A 418 31.96 -14.20 -10.63
N LEU A 419 32.20 -15.49 -10.82
CA LEU A 419 31.13 -16.49 -10.74
C LEU A 419 31.61 -17.77 -10.08
N GLY A 420 30.73 -18.34 -9.28
CA GLY A 420 30.90 -19.65 -8.67
C GLY A 420 29.64 -20.46 -8.92
N GLY A 421 29.77 -21.68 -9.42
CA GLY A 421 28.61 -22.47 -9.79
C GLY A 421 28.89 -23.94 -10.03
N LEU A 422 27.83 -24.68 -10.31
CA LEU A 422 27.92 -26.09 -10.65
C LEU A 422 27.07 -26.40 -11.88
N LEU A 423 27.70 -27.07 -12.85
CA LEU A 423 27.05 -27.71 -13.99
C LEU A 423 27.00 -29.22 -13.76
N HIS A 424 25.95 -29.86 -14.25
CA HIS A 424 25.80 -31.31 -14.26
C HIS A 424 25.18 -31.78 -15.57
N ARG A 425 25.54 -32.99 -15.96
CA ARG A 425 24.99 -33.66 -17.14
C ARG A 425 24.86 -35.16 -16.90
N ALA A 426 23.67 -35.70 -17.12
CA ALA A 426 23.38 -37.12 -16.90
C ALA A 426 23.77 -38.02 -18.09
N SER A 427 23.62 -37.54 -19.32
CA SER A 427 24.03 -38.25 -20.55
C SER A 427 24.64 -37.29 -21.56
N ARG A 428 25.47 -37.79 -22.49
CA ARG A 428 26.16 -36.95 -23.50
C ARG A 428 25.21 -36.22 -24.46
N GLU A 429 23.97 -36.70 -24.60
CA GLU A 429 22.94 -36.12 -25.47
C GLU A 429 22.21 -34.93 -24.81
N GLN A 430 22.33 -34.75 -23.49
CA GLN A 430 21.70 -33.66 -22.77
C GLN A 430 22.62 -32.44 -22.67
N PRO A 431 22.07 -31.21 -22.62
CA PRO A 431 22.87 -30.04 -22.27
C PRO A 431 23.36 -30.15 -20.83
N TRP A 432 24.48 -29.47 -20.54
CA TRP A 432 24.88 -29.20 -19.18
C TRP A 432 23.85 -28.28 -18.54
N ARG A 433 23.45 -28.58 -17.30
CA ARG A 433 22.49 -27.76 -16.54
C ARG A 433 23.05 -27.45 -15.17
N GLY A 434 22.68 -26.32 -14.60
CA GLY A 434 23.30 -25.92 -13.34
C GLY A 434 22.67 -24.70 -12.70
N ARG A 435 23.26 -24.32 -11.57
CA ARG A 435 22.98 -23.05 -10.91
C ARG A 435 24.28 -22.39 -10.48
N LEU A 436 24.35 -21.08 -10.67
CA LEU A 436 25.39 -20.25 -10.07
C LEU A 436 25.02 -20.00 -8.61
N ARG A 437 25.97 -20.24 -7.72
CA ARG A 437 25.91 -19.93 -6.29
C ARG A 437 26.25 -18.46 -6.05
N SER A 438 27.21 -17.95 -6.82
CA SER A 438 27.58 -16.54 -6.87
C SER A 438 27.72 -16.13 -8.33
N LEU A 439 27.18 -14.96 -8.64
CA LEU A 439 27.48 -14.23 -9.86
C LEU A 439 27.54 -12.77 -9.44
N ASP A 440 28.72 -12.18 -9.54
CA ASP A 440 28.95 -10.76 -9.40
C ASP A 440 29.47 -10.27 -10.74
N ALA A 441 28.69 -9.40 -11.38
CA ALA A 441 29.07 -8.77 -12.61
C ALA A 441 28.87 -7.26 -12.43
N ALA A 442 29.94 -6.50 -12.64
CA ALA A 442 29.98 -5.06 -12.39
C ALA A 442 29.52 -4.65 -10.96
N GLY A 443 29.84 -5.46 -9.94
CA GLY A 443 29.64 -5.12 -8.52
C GLY A 443 28.25 -5.46 -7.96
N LEU A 444 27.38 -6.15 -8.72
CA LEU A 444 26.04 -6.54 -8.25
C LEU A 444 25.97 -8.08 -8.03
N PRO A 445 25.66 -8.56 -6.82
CA PRO A 445 25.39 -9.99 -6.60
C PRO A 445 24.04 -10.41 -7.20
N LEU A 446 24.10 -11.14 -8.32
CA LEU A 446 22.96 -11.61 -9.12
C LEU A 446 22.36 -12.93 -8.61
N GLY A 447 22.82 -13.44 -7.46
CA GLY A 447 22.24 -14.58 -6.72
C GLY A 447 22.00 -15.84 -7.58
N SER A 448 20.90 -16.56 -7.35
CA SER A 448 20.64 -17.84 -8.04
C SER A 448 20.27 -17.69 -9.52
N VAL A 449 21.27 -17.84 -10.38
CA VAL A 449 21.12 -17.88 -11.84
C VAL A 449 21.12 -19.33 -12.31
N ALA A 450 20.16 -19.69 -13.16
CA ALA A 450 20.18 -20.95 -13.88
C ALA A 450 21.16 -20.83 -15.05
N ILE A 451 21.96 -21.88 -15.24
CA ILE A 451 22.97 -21.93 -16.30
C ILE A 451 22.75 -23.20 -17.12
N GLU A 452 22.74 -23.05 -18.44
CA GLU A 452 22.78 -24.15 -19.38
C GLU A 452 24.05 -24.05 -20.23
N GLY A 453 24.61 -25.20 -20.61
CA GLY A 453 25.86 -25.29 -21.35
C GLY A 453 25.80 -26.29 -22.49
N PHE A 454 26.31 -25.90 -23.64
CA PHE A 454 26.36 -26.70 -24.87
C PHE A 454 27.82 -26.88 -25.30
N GLU A 455 28.18 -28.11 -25.70
CA GLU A 455 29.55 -28.44 -26.12
C GLU A 455 29.94 -27.68 -27.40
N GLN A 456 31.17 -27.17 -27.42
CA GLN A 456 31.84 -26.59 -28.59
C GLN A 456 33.24 -27.22 -28.77
N ALA A 457 33.88 -26.97 -29.90
CA ALA A 457 35.16 -27.61 -30.24
C ALA A 457 36.29 -27.30 -29.23
N ASP A 458 36.25 -26.14 -28.58
CA ASP A 458 37.27 -25.60 -27.67
C ASP A 458 36.75 -25.35 -26.24
N GLY A 459 35.54 -25.85 -25.90
CA GLY A 459 34.95 -25.68 -24.57
C GLY A 459 33.42 -25.71 -24.54
N LEU A 460 32.79 -24.78 -23.81
CA LEU A 460 31.33 -24.70 -23.66
C LEU A 460 30.77 -23.33 -24.06
N ARG A 461 29.66 -23.32 -24.81
CA ARG A 461 28.78 -22.15 -24.90
C ARG A 461 27.80 -22.19 -23.74
N LEU A 462 27.72 -21.11 -22.97
CA LEU A 462 26.89 -20.99 -21.78
C LEU A 462 25.78 -19.96 -22.00
N SER A 463 24.60 -20.24 -21.47
CA SER A 463 23.46 -19.33 -21.42
C SER A 463 22.97 -19.16 -19.99
N PHE A 464 22.65 -17.92 -19.62
CA PHE A 464 22.18 -17.57 -18.28
C PHE A 464 20.71 -17.18 -18.31
N SER A 465 19.95 -17.68 -17.34
CA SER A 465 18.58 -17.24 -17.12
C SER A 465 18.27 -17.13 -15.64
N ARG A 466 17.30 -16.28 -15.31
CA ARG A 466 16.80 -16.19 -13.94
C ARG A 466 16.12 -17.50 -13.55
N SER A 467 16.51 -18.05 -12.42
CA SER A 467 15.88 -19.26 -11.87
C SER A 467 14.38 -19.00 -11.66
N GLY A 468 13.52 -19.88 -12.20
CA GLY A 468 12.07 -19.80 -12.06
C GLY A 468 11.36 -19.15 -13.25
N THR A 469 11.86 -18.01 -13.73
CA THR A 469 11.17 -17.24 -14.79
C THR A 469 11.74 -17.48 -16.19
N GLY A 470 13.00 -17.90 -16.31
CA GLY A 470 13.69 -18.06 -17.60
C GLY A 470 14.11 -16.74 -18.24
N ASP A 471 13.92 -15.63 -17.56
CA ASP A 471 14.23 -14.30 -18.08
C ASP A 471 15.74 -14.05 -18.23
N PRO A 472 16.15 -13.13 -19.13
CA PRO A 472 17.53 -12.68 -19.20
C PRO A 472 18.04 -12.17 -17.85
N VAL A 473 19.28 -12.53 -17.51
CA VAL A 473 19.97 -11.97 -16.34
C VAL A 473 20.46 -10.57 -16.70
N ARG A 474 20.14 -9.57 -15.88
CA ARG A 474 20.50 -8.17 -16.15
C ARG A 474 21.42 -7.60 -15.07
N LEU A 475 22.35 -6.76 -15.49
CA LEU A 475 23.31 -6.05 -14.65
C LEU A 475 22.66 -4.82 -13.96
N SER A 476 23.40 -4.17 -13.07
CA SER A 476 22.96 -2.96 -12.36
C SER A 476 22.71 -1.77 -13.30
N ASP A 477 23.39 -1.71 -14.45
CA ASP A 477 23.16 -0.71 -15.49
C ASP A 477 21.92 -1.00 -16.37
N GLY A 478 21.26 -2.14 -16.15
CA GLY A 478 20.07 -2.59 -16.89
C GLY A 478 20.38 -3.48 -18.10
N ASN A 479 21.64 -3.60 -18.53
CA ASN A 479 22.04 -4.38 -19.70
C ASN A 479 21.94 -5.89 -19.44
N ALA A 480 21.68 -6.67 -20.49
CA ALA A 480 21.47 -8.11 -20.37
C ALA A 480 22.76 -8.91 -20.58
N LEU A 481 23.00 -9.92 -19.73
CA LEU A 481 23.95 -10.99 -20.04
C LEU A 481 23.38 -11.84 -21.18
N ALA A 482 24.18 -12.02 -22.22
CA ALA A 482 23.86 -12.78 -23.41
C ALA A 482 24.65 -14.10 -23.44
N ASP A 483 25.16 -14.48 -24.61
CA ASP A 483 26.01 -15.66 -24.78
C ASP A 483 27.30 -15.54 -23.97
N ALA A 484 27.74 -16.64 -23.39
CA ALA A 484 29.09 -16.78 -22.86
C ALA A 484 29.85 -17.96 -23.47
N ARG A 485 31.18 -17.84 -23.53
CA ARG A 485 32.07 -18.89 -24.00
C ARG A 485 33.09 -19.20 -22.92
N LEU A 486 33.12 -20.45 -22.50
CA LEU A 486 34.12 -21.01 -21.59
C LEU A 486 35.11 -21.80 -22.43
N GLN A 487 36.27 -21.22 -22.71
CA GLN A 487 37.33 -21.82 -23.53
C GLN A 487 38.37 -22.51 -22.64
N LEU A 488 38.67 -23.77 -22.95
CA LEU A 488 39.69 -24.54 -22.22
C LEU A 488 41.10 -24.11 -22.65
N ASN A 489 41.99 -23.94 -21.68
CA ASN A 489 43.40 -23.66 -21.98
C ASN A 489 44.10 -24.95 -22.41
N ALA A 490 44.39 -25.10 -23.71
CA ALA A 490 45.01 -26.30 -24.30
C ALA A 490 46.39 -26.68 -23.72
N ALA A 491 47.04 -25.79 -22.96
CA ALA A 491 48.37 -25.98 -22.36
C ALA A 491 48.34 -26.44 -20.89
N ALA A 492 47.17 -26.74 -20.32
CA ALA A 492 47.01 -26.98 -18.87
C ALA A 492 46.52 -28.39 -18.52
N ASP A 493 46.84 -29.40 -19.32
CA ASP A 493 46.59 -30.81 -18.96
C ASP A 493 47.69 -31.30 -18.02
N THR A 494 47.59 -30.92 -16.74
CA THR A 494 48.60 -31.24 -15.71
C THR A 494 48.38 -32.59 -15.03
N GLY A 495 47.48 -33.44 -15.54
CA GLY A 495 47.17 -34.74 -14.93
C GLY A 495 46.45 -34.65 -13.58
N ASP A 496 45.93 -33.47 -13.21
CA ASP A 496 45.11 -33.24 -12.03
C ASP A 496 43.65 -32.98 -12.44
N SER A 497 42.70 -33.27 -11.55
CA SER A 497 41.25 -33.10 -11.70
C SER A 497 40.76 -31.65 -11.85
N THR A 498 41.70 -30.70 -12.03
CA THR A 498 41.47 -29.26 -12.12
C THR A 498 41.94 -28.74 -13.48
N LEU A 499 41.03 -28.18 -14.28
CA LEU A 499 41.33 -27.54 -15.56
C LEU A 499 41.31 -26.01 -15.42
N ARG A 500 42.15 -25.32 -16.21
CA ARG A 500 42.08 -23.86 -16.36
C ARG A 500 41.33 -23.50 -17.64
N ALA A 501 40.47 -22.50 -17.54
CA ALA A 501 39.69 -22.00 -18.67
C ALA A 501 39.63 -20.47 -18.66
N HIS A 502 39.32 -19.88 -19.80
CA HIS A 502 38.97 -18.49 -19.95
C HIS A 502 37.47 -18.37 -20.21
N LEU A 503 36.79 -17.51 -19.46
CA LEU A 503 35.39 -17.22 -19.69
C LEU A 503 35.24 -15.81 -20.26
N SER A 504 34.57 -15.72 -21.40
CA SER A 504 34.04 -14.48 -21.95
C SER A 504 32.52 -14.47 -21.88
N VAL A 505 31.95 -13.39 -21.36
CA VAL A 505 30.50 -13.19 -21.26
C VAL A 505 30.15 -11.95 -22.07
N GLN A 506 29.29 -12.11 -23.08
CA GLN A 506 28.76 -10.98 -23.83
C GLN A 506 27.69 -10.26 -23.01
N VAL A 507 27.78 -8.94 -22.98
CA VAL A 507 26.77 -8.05 -22.43
C VAL A 507 26.13 -7.30 -23.58
N ARG A 508 24.80 -7.38 -23.67
CA ARG A 508 24.00 -6.72 -24.69
C ARG A 508 23.49 -5.40 -24.14
N GLU A 509 23.84 -4.31 -24.83
CA GLU A 509 23.50 -2.93 -24.45
C GLU A 509 22.07 -2.56 -24.85
N ASP A 510 21.10 -3.42 -24.53
CA ASP A 510 19.69 -3.25 -24.91
C ASP A 510 18.94 -2.26 -24.00
N PHE A 511 19.56 -1.78 -22.91
CA PHE A 511 19.00 -0.72 -22.07
C PHE A 511 19.29 0.68 -22.60
N GLU A 512 20.35 0.85 -23.39
CA GLU A 512 20.79 2.13 -23.93
C GLU A 512 19.69 2.87 -24.76
N PRO A 513 18.92 2.19 -25.63
CA PRO A 513 17.78 2.83 -26.31
C PRO A 513 16.68 3.32 -25.35
N VAL A 514 16.45 2.62 -24.24
CA VAL A 514 15.48 3.02 -23.21
C VAL A 514 15.99 4.24 -22.45
N ARG A 515 17.28 4.27 -22.07
CA ARG A 515 17.91 5.44 -21.44
C ARG A 515 17.74 6.70 -22.30
N LYS A 516 18.06 6.61 -23.60
CA LYS A 516 17.86 7.71 -24.56
C LYS A 516 16.39 8.15 -24.65
N ALA A 517 15.46 7.21 -24.61
CA ALA A 517 14.03 7.51 -24.63
C ALA A 517 13.58 8.26 -23.35
N VAL A 518 14.16 7.95 -22.19
CA VAL A 518 13.92 8.68 -20.94
C VAL A 518 14.53 10.08 -20.98
N GLU A 519 15.76 10.22 -21.48
CA GLU A 519 16.45 11.51 -21.62
C GLU A 519 15.71 12.47 -22.54
N ALA A 520 15.14 11.97 -23.64
CA ALA A 520 14.34 12.78 -24.55
C ALA A 520 13.10 13.40 -23.88
N LEU A 521 12.67 12.93 -22.70
CA LEU A 521 11.54 13.49 -21.96
C LEU A 521 11.90 14.80 -21.25
N ILE A 522 13.18 15.13 -21.05
CA ILE A 522 13.62 16.31 -20.30
C ILE A 522 13.20 17.61 -21.01
N ASP A 523 13.30 17.63 -22.34
CA ASP A 523 13.07 18.82 -23.17
C ASP A 523 11.65 18.91 -23.75
N ALA A 524 10.77 17.97 -23.41
CA ALA A 524 9.38 17.99 -23.84
C ALA A 524 8.61 19.19 -23.23
N ALA A 525 7.82 19.89 -24.06
CA ALA A 525 7.09 21.09 -23.66
C ALA A 525 6.15 20.85 -22.45
N ASP A 526 5.45 19.72 -22.43
CA ASP A 526 4.75 19.19 -21.27
C ASP A 526 5.43 17.90 -20.79
N SER A 527 6.63 18.05 -20.21
CA SER A 527 7.41 16.90 -19.76
C SER A 527 6.68 16.11 -18.66
N PRO A 528 6.57 14.77 -18.76
CA PRO A 528 6.10 13.92 -17.67
C PRO A 528 7.07 13.89 -16.46
N LEU A 529 8.23 14.54 -16.57
CA LEU A 529 9.21 14.72 -15.50
C LEU A 529 9.00 16.02 -14.72
N ASN A 530 7.96 16.79 -15.02
CA ASN A 530 7.56 17.93 -14.22
C ASN A 530 7.09 17.49 -12.80
N PRO A 531 7.21 18.36 -11.78
CA PRO A 531 6.69 18.07 -10.43
C PRO A 531 5.19 17.72 -10.46
N GLY A 532 4.80 16.66 -9.76
CA GLY A 532 3.42 16.20 -9.67
C GLY A 532 3.31 14.71 -9.35
N PRO A 533 2.11 14.12 -9.39
CA PRO A 533 1.91 12.67 -9.31
C PRO A 533 2.74 11.90 -10.34
N PHE A 534 3.31 10.76 -9.96
CA PHE A 534 4.08 9.90 -10.87
C PHE A 534 3.21 9.44 -12.06
N PRO A 535 3.50 9.90 -13.30
CA PRO A 535 2.59 9.72 -14.42
C PRO A 535 2.83 8.38 -15.14
N ARG A 536 2.67 7.27 -14.42
CA ARG A 536 2.98 5.89 -14.87
C ARG A 536 2.47 5.60 -16.30
N GLN A 537 1.18 5.79 -16.55
CA GLN A 537 0.57 5.45 -17.84
C GLN A 537 1.16 6.25 -18.99
N ARG A 538 1.35 7.57 -18.79
CA ARG A 538 1.97 8.45 -19.80
C ARG A 538 3.42 8.05 -20.05
N LEU A 539 4.19 7.76 -19.00
CA LEU A 539 5.58 7.30 -19.12
C LEU A 539 5.67 5.98 -19.89
N LEU A 540 4.84 5.00 -19.56
CA LEU A 540 4.82 3.71 -20.25
C LEU A 540 4.42 3.85 -21.72
N ALA A 541 3.41 4.67 -22.05
CA ALA A 541 2.99 4.90 -23.44
C ALA A 541 4.11 5.54 -24.26
N LEU A 542 4.81 6.52 -23.66
CA LEU A 542 5.99 7.14 -24.27
C LEU A 542 7.10 6.11 -24.45
N LEU A 543 7.43 5.30 -23.44
CA LEU A 543 8.47 4.28 -23.53
C LEU A 543 8.16 3.16 -24.53
N LEU A 544 6.89 2.78 -24.70
CA LEU A 544 6.46 1.79 -25.70
C LEU A 544 6.42 2.36 -27.12
N GLY A 545 6.61 3.67 -27.30
CA GLY A 545 6.52 4.32 -28.61
C GLY A 545 5.09 4.36 -29.16
N THR A 546 4.09 4.07 -28.33
CA THR A 546 2.67 4.09 -28.75
C THR A 546 2.08 5.50 -28.76
N GLY A 547 2.84 6.50 -28.29
CA GLY A 547 2.52 7.91 -28.42
C GLY A 547 1.15 8.27 -27.83
N ALA A 548 1.15 8.81 -26.61
CA ALA A 548 0.08 9.74 -26.26
C ALA A 548 0.37 11.03 -27.05
N THR A 549 -0.13 11.13 -28.28
CA THR A 549 -0.17 12.43 -28.98
C THR A 549 -1.03 13.37 -28.16
N GLU A 550 -0.47 14.52 -27.78
CA GLU A 550 -1.22 15.65 -27.22
C GLU A 550 -2.46 15.90 -28.08
N GLY A 551 -3.65 15.68 -27.50
CA GLY A 551 -4.93 15.88 -28.18
C GLY A 551 -5.52 14.70 -28.96
N SER A 552 -4.91 13.50 -28.95
CA SER A 552 -5.61 12.31 -29.48
C SER A 552 -6.33 11.54 -28.37
N PRO A 553 -7.63 11.24 -28.52
CA PRO A 553 -8.39 10.41 -27.59
C PRO A 553 -7.96 8.94 -27.55
N ASP A 554 -7.03 8.49 -28.40
CA ASP A 554 -7.07 7.11 -28.93
C ASP A 554 -5.97 6.12 -28.46
N SER A 555 -5.25 6.28 -27.33
CA SER A 555 -4.23 5.26 -26.95
C SER A 555 -4.29 4.64 -25.54
N CYS A 556 -5.37 4.85 -24.80
CA CYS A 556 -5.79 4.03 -23.65
C CYS A 556 -7.17 4.46 -23.12
N CYS A 557 -7.54 5.71 -23.46
CA CYS A 557 -8.68 6.43 -22.94
C CYS A 557 -9.60 7.00 -24.04
N THR A 558 -9.90 6.22 -25.09
CA THR A 558 -11.31 6.19 -25.55
C THR A 558 -12.10 5.48 -24.47
N VAL A 559 -12.12 6.08 -23.27
CA VAL A 559 -13.05 5.67 -22.26
C VAL A 559 -14.38 6.12 -22.85
N PRO A 560 -15.35 5.21 -23.07
CA PRO A 560 -16.72 5.68 -23.21
C PRO A 560 -16.97 6.66 -22.05
N PRO A 561 -17.59 7.84 -22.31
CA PRO A 561 -17.62 8.95 -21.37
C PRO A 561 -17.85 8.42 -19.95
N LEU A 562 -16.83 8.58 -19.09
CA LEU A 562 -16.88 8.05 -17.74
C LEU A 562 -18.13 8.62 -17.07
N PRO A 563 -19.03 7.80 -16.51
CA PRO A 563 -20.14 8.32 -15.75
C PRO A 563 -19.59 9.22 -14.64
N ALA A 564 -20.26 10.35 -14.39
CA ALA A 564 -19.84 11.28 -13.34
C ALA A 564 -19.66 10.54 -12.02
N ALA A 565 -18.51 10.73 -11.39
CA ALA A 565 -18.27 10.21 -10.04
C ALA A 565 -19.29 10.83 -9.09
N ARG A 566 -19.88 10.01 -8.22
CA ARG A 566 -20.90 10.44 -7.26
C ARG A 566 -20.42 10.13 -5.86
N THR A 567 -20.69 11.03 -4.92
CA THR A 567 -20.53 10.73 -3.50
C THR A 567 -21.79 10.08 -2.96
N THR A 568 -21.71 9.49 -1.77
CA THR A 568 -22.89 9.27 -0.94
C THR A 568 -23.75 10.55 -0.92
N PRO A 569 -25.09 10.46 -1.11
CA PRO A 569 -25.95 11.63 -1.12
C PRO A 569 -25.79 12.47 0.16
N ALA A 570 -25.59 13.77 -0.03
CA ALA A 570 -25.68 14.70 1.08
C ALA A 570 -27.13 14.81 1.54
N GLU A 571 -27.35 14.87 2.85
CA GLU A 571 -28.69 15.14 3.35
C GLU A 571 -29.11 16.59 3.10
N PRO A 572 -30.41 16.85 2.89
CA PRO A 572 -30.95 18.20 2.81
C PRO A 572 -30.53 19.02 4.02
N GLN A 573 -30.19 20.30 3.83
CA GLN A 573 -29.82 21.18 4.92
C GLN A 573 -30.94 21.28 5.96
N LEU A 574 -30.56 21.20 7.23
CA LEU A 574 -31.49 21.32 8.35
C LEU A 574 -31.68 22.82 8.57
N ALA A 575 -32.92 23.24 8.86
CA ALA A 575 -33.17 24.61 9.29
C ALA A 575 -32.28 24.94 10.50
N GLU A 576 -31.86 26.20 10.62
CA GLU A 576 -31.04 26.62 11.75
C GLU A 576 -31.78 26.37 13.07
N ASP A 577 -31.22 25.47 13.87
CA ASP A 577 -31.75 25.08 15.16
C ASP A 577 -30.63 25.22 16.22
N PRO A 578 -30.75 26.19 17.14
CA PRO A 578 -29.77 26.40 18.20
C PRO A 578 -29.53 25.18 19.10
N GLU A 579 -30.52 24.31 19.29
CA GLU A 579 -30.38 23.09 20.10
C GLU A 579 -29.52 22.03 19.40
N LEU A 580 -29.64 21.93 18.08
CA LEU A 580 -28.90 20.96 17.26
C LEU A 580 -27.56 21.49 16.75
N ALA A 581 -27.35 22.81 16.77
CA ALA A 581 -26.18 23.46 16.20
C ALA A 581 -24.84 22.91 16.72
N PRO A 582 -24.64 22.60 18.02
CA PRO A 582 -23.40 21.97 18.50
C PRO A 582 -23.13 20.61 17.83
N PHE A 583 -24.16 19.76 17.70
CA PHE A 583 -24.03 18.46 17.05
C PHE A 583 -23.78 18.56 15.55
N LEU A 584 -24.48 19.46 14.86
CA LEU A 584 -24.31 19.65 13.43
C LEU A 584 -22.90 20.15 13.09
N ARG A 585 -22.35 21.08 13.88
CA ARG A 585 -20.98 21.58 13.68
C ARG A 585 -19.92 20.52 13.93
N THR A 586 -20.08 19.71 14.97
CA THR A 586 -18.99 18.87 15.48
C THR A 586 -19.12 17.39 15.06
N CYS A 587 -20.33 16.89 14.93
CA CYS A 587 -20.62 15.48 14.62
C CYS A 587 -21.19 15.30 13.19
N GLY A 588 -21.70 16.36 12.56
CA GLY A 588 -22.40 16.32 11.26
C GLY A 588 -21.57 15.74 10.12
N ALA A 589 -20.26 16.01 10.10
CA ALA A 589 -19.35 15.49 9.07
C ALA A 589 -19.33 13.95 8.98
N CYS A 590 -19.65 13.25 10.06
CA CYS A 590 -19.64 11.79 10.11
C CYS A 590 -21.01 11.16 10.39
N HIS A 591 -21.89 11.82 11.14
CA HIS A 591 -23.16 11.23 11.60
C HIS A 591 -24.41 11.72 10.84
N ARG A 592 -24.22 12.50 9.77
CA ARG A 592 -25.28 12.98 8.89
C ARG A 592 -25.15 12.41 7.48
N SER A 593 -25.71 11.23 7.25
CA SER A 593 -25.80 10.61 5.92
C SER A 593 -26.95 9.62 5.87
N THR A 594 -27.18 9.03 4.69
CA THR A 594 -28.13 7.94 4.49
C THR A 594 -27.54 6.55 4.75
N GLU A 595 -26.23 6.45 5.03
CA GLU A 595 -25.54 5.17 5.27
C GLU A 595 -25.94 4.52 6.61
N PRO A 596 -25.90 3.20 6.77
CA PRO A 596 -26.20 2.60 8.08
C PRO A 596 -25.09 2.82 9.12
N PHE A 597 -23.86 3.12 8.68
CA PHE A 597 -22.70 3.30 9.57
C PHE A 597 -21.77 4.46 9.15
N PRO A 598 -21.17 5.19 10.12
CA PRO A 598 -21.43 5.13 11.55
C PRO A 598 -22.89 5.53 11.88
N PRO A 599 -23.37 5.39 13.14
CA PRO A 599 -24.77 5.60 13.41
C PRO A 599 -25.24 7.01 13.02
N ASN A 600 -26.17 7.13 12.06
CA ASN A 600 -26.57 8.43 11.53
C ASN A 600 -27.71 9.07 12.33
N PHE A 601 -27.43 9.40 13.59
CA PHE A 601 -28.41 10.05 14.49
C PHE A 601 -28.64 11.55 14.19
N LEU A 602 -27.98 12.08 13.16
CA LEU A 602 -28.23 13.43 12.63
C LEU A 602 -28.95 13.38 11.28
N SER A 603 -29.58 12.25 10.97
CA SER A 603 -30.28 12.00 9.71
C SER A 603 -31.75 12.40 9.77
N GLY A 604 -32.21 13.16 8.78
CA GLY A 604 -33.61 13.55 8.60
C GLY A 604 -33.95 14.96 9.12
N ASP A 605 -35.23 15.20 9.41
CA ASP A 605 -35.71 16.50 9.90
C ASP A 605 -35.34 16.76 11.38
N ALA A 606 -35.56 18.00 11.85
CA ALA A 606 -35.14 18.41 13.17
C ALA A 606 -35.84 17.64 14.31
N GLU A 607 -37.08 17.20 14.13
CA GLU A 607 -37.79 16.42 15.14
C GLU A 607 -37.20 15.01 15.23
N ARG A 608 -36.98 14.38 14.08
CA ARG A 608 -36.34 13.08 13.97
C ARG A 608 -34.95 13.08 14.57
N VAL A 609 -34.13 14.09 14.27
CA VAL A 609 -32.77 14.22 14.80
C VAL A 609 -32.79 14.35 16.33
N ARG A 610 -33.69 15.15 16.91
CA ARG A 610 -33.81 15.24 18.38
C ARG A 610 -34.16 13.89 19.01
N ALA A 611 -35.13 13.17 18.45
CA ALA A 611 -35.52 11.84 18.92
C ALA A 611 -34.38 10.82 18.81
N GLN A 612 -33.63 10.86 17.70
CA GLN A 612 -32.45 9.99 17.51
C GLN A 612 -31.33 10.31 18.50
N ILE A 613 -31.03 11.59 18.76
CA ILE A 613 -30.07 11.98 19.80
C ILE A 613 -30.53 11.47 21.17
N GLY A 614 -31.81 11.63 21.52
CA GLY A 614 -32.41 11.07 22.74
C GLY A 614 -32.30 9.54 22.83
N GLN A 615 -32.50 8.84 21.71
CA GLN A 615 -32.30 7.39 21.60
C GLN A 615 -30.84 6.98 21.82
N CYS A 616 -29.90 7.72 21.26
CA CYS A 616 -28.46 7.51 21.35
C CYS A 616 -27.81 8.00 22.66
N ALA A 617 -28.55 8.71 23.51
CA ALA A 617 -27.96 9.66 24.44
C ALA A 617 -26.92 9.04 25.40
N GLU A 618 -27.19 7.84 25.94
CA GLU A 618 -26.24 7.11 26.80
C GLU A 618 -24.91 6.83 26.09
N ARG A 619 -24.96 6.39 24.83
CA ARG A 619 -23.75 6.06 24.03
C ARG A 619 -22.99 7.30 23.61
N ILE A 620 -23.69 8.39 23.30
CA ILE A 620 -23.06 9.69 23.01
C ILE A 620 -22.37 10.19 24.28
N GLN A 621 -23.07 10.23 25.41
CA GLN A 621 -22.53 10.66 26.71
C GLN A 621 -21.27 9.87 27.04
N TYR A 622 -21.31 8.54 26.92
CA TYR A 622 -20.15 7.68 27.16
C TYR A 622 -18.93 8.15 26.36
N ARG A 623 -19.07 8.33 25.04
CA ARG A 623 -17.94 8.69 24.16
C ARG A 623 -17.49 10.15 24.35
N LEU A 624 -18.37 11.05 24.78
CA LEU A 624 -18.00 12.41 25.16
C LEU A 624 -17.27 12.45 26.51
N ALA A 625 -17.72 11.68 27.51
CA ALA A 625 -17.14 11.63 28.86
C ALA A 625 -15.70 11.08 28.87
N VAL A 626 -15.38 10.19 27.92
CA VAL A 626 -14.02 9.64 27.70
C VAL A 626 -12.94 10.72 27.53
N TRP A 627 -13.30 11.92 27.06
CA TRP A 627 -12.35 13.05 26.95
C TRP A 627 -11.74 13.50 28.27
N ASP A 628 -12.41 13.23 29.40
CA ASP A 628 -11.91 13.62 30.73
C ASP A 628 -10.96 12.57 31.32
N LEU A 629 -10.88 11.39 30.71
CA LEU A 629 -9.97 10.32 31.13
C LEU A 629 -8.58 10.51 30.49
N SER A 630 -7.56 10.16 31.27
CA SER A 630 -6.20 10.03 30.74
C SER A 630 -6.14 8.91 29.70
N PRO A 631 -5.27 8.98 28.67
CA PRO A 631 -5.23 8.00 27.58
C PRO A 631 -5.20 6.54 28.05
N ALA A 632 -4.44 6.22 29.09
CA ALA A 632 -4.30 4.86 29.63
C ALA A 632 -5.57 4.32 30.34
N GLN A 633 -6.47 5.21 30.78
CA GLN A 633 -7.69 4.84 31.50
C GLN A 633 -8.92 4.75 30.59
N ARG A 634 -8.78 5.09 29.30
CA ARG A 634 -9.91 5.16 28.37
C ARG A 634 -10.40 3.75 28.04
N PRO A 635 -11.67 3.41 28.32
CA PRO A 635 -12.24 2.12 27.91
C PRO A 635 -12.62 2.09 26.41
N LYS A 636 -12.85 3.27 25.84
CA LYS A 636 -13.11 3.52 24.43
C LYS A 636 -12.33 4.72 23.92
N SER A 637 -12.16 4.87 22.60
CA SER A 637 -11.64 6.13 22.06
C SER A 637 -12.65 7.29 22.27
N PRO A 638 -12.21 8.55 22.41
CA PRO A 638 -13.14 9.66 22.54
C PRO A 638 -13.92 9.94 21.25
N MET A 639 -15.06 10.65 21.34
CA MET A 639 -15.76 11.20 20.17
C MET A 639 -15.94 12.73 20.27
N PRO A 640 -15.86 13.47 19.14
CA PRO A 640 -15.34 13.00 17.86
C PRO A 640 -13.88 12.51 17.98
N PRO A 641 -13.40 11.64 17.07
CA PRO A 641 -12.09 11.04 17.22
C PRO A 641 -11.00 12.10 17.06
N HIS A 642 -9.88 11.90 17.76
CA HIS A 642 -8.78 12.87 17.85
C HIS A 642 -8.28 13.31 16.47
N ALA A 643 -8.12 12.36 15.53
CA ALA A 643 -7.69 12.63 14.15
C ALA A 643 -8.63 13.59 13.41
N ALA A 644 -9.94 13.54 13.69
CA ALA A 644 -10.91 14.41 13.03
C ALA A 644 -10.97 15.83 13.60
N GLN A 645 -10.49 16.05 14.83
CA GLN A 645 -10.56 17.35 15.50
C GLN A 645 -9.24 18.11 15.49
N ARG A 646 -8.12 17.46 15.13
CA ARG A 646 -6.76 18.04 15.15
C ARG A 646 -6.32 18.62 16.51
N ILE A 647 -7.01 18.24 17.59
CA ILE A 647 -6.74 18.76 18.94
C ILE A 647 -5.41 18.21 19.40
N ASP A 648 -4.42 19.07 19.62
CA ASP A 648 -3.19 18.68 20.33
C ASP A 648 -3.35 18.82 21.86
N GLU A 649 -2.30 18.47 22.62
CA GLU A 649 -2.34 18.61 24.09
C GLU A 649 -2.54 20.06 24.56
N ARG A 650 -2.09 21.05 23.78
CA ARG A 650 -2.18 22.48 24.11
C ARG A 650 -3.60 23.00 23.90
N GLU A 651 -4.30 22.47 22.91
CA GLU A 651 -5.68 22.83 22.56
C GLU A 651 -6.73 22.09 23.40
N LEU A 652 -6.33 21.02 24.10
CA LEU A 652 -7.24 20.17 24.88
C LEU A 652 -8.07 20.96 25.90
N GLY A 653 -7.49 21.98 26.55
CA GLY A 653 -8.22 22.84 27.49
C GLY A 653 -9.33 23.65 26.79
N THR A 654 -9.01 24.25 25.64
CA THR A 654 -9.97 25.00 24.82
C THR A 654 -11.09 24.11 24.29
N TRP A 655 -10.74 22.90 23.84
CA TRP A 655 -11.73 21.90 23.40
C TRP A 655 -12.70 21.53 24.52
N ARG A 656 -12.17 21.19 25.70
CA ARG A 656 -12.97 20.77 26.86
C ARG A 656 -13.92 21.87 27.33
N ASN A 657 -13.43 23.10 27.43
CA ASN A 657 -14.20 24.23 27.94
C ASN A 657 -15.09 24.92 26.87
N GLY A 658 -14.90 24.57 25.60
CA GLY A 658 -15.62 25.16 24.47
C GLY A 658 -16.57 24.17 23.80
N PRO A 659 -16.25 23.64 22.61
CA PRO A 659 -17.16 22.78 21.85
C PRO A 659 -17.64 21.53 22.60
N LEU A 660 -16.78 20.89 23.41
CA LEU A 660 -17.17 19.70 24.17
C LEU A 660 -18.22 20.01 25.25
N ALA A 661 -18.03 21.11 25.99
CA ALA A 661 -19.01 21.57 26.98
C ALA A 661 -20.35 21.89 26.31
N GLN A 662 -20.34 22.61 25.17
CA GLN A 662 -21.56 22.90 24.39
C GLN A 662 -22.29 21.64 23.93
N LEU A 663 -21.56 20.61 23.50
CA LEU A 663 -22.13 19.31 23.12
C LEU A 663 -22.78 18.59 24.31
N ARG A 664 -22.11 18.56 25.47
CA ARG A 664 -22.62 17.91 26.68
C ARG A 664 -23.89 18.60 27.18
N ASP A 665 -23.91 19.93 27.19
CA ASP A 665 -25.07 20.72 27.59
C ASP A 665 -26.26 20.48 26.64
N ALA A 666 -26.01 20.49 25.32
CA ALA A 666 -27.04 20.19 24.33
C ALA A 666 -27.58 18.77 24.50
N LEU A 667 -26.70 17.79 24.72
CA LEU A 667 -27.09 16.40 24.96
C LEU A 667 -28.01 16.27 26.18
N HIS A 668 -27.66 16.90 27.30
CA HIS A 668 -28.46 16.84 28.53
C HIS A 668 -29.85 17.47 28.35
N ARG A 669 -29.94 18.62 27.66
CA ARG A 669 -31.23 19.24 27.35
C ARG A 669 -32.09 18.33 26.47
N LEU A 670 -31.53 17.79 25.39
CA LEU A 670 -32.25 16.93 24.45
C LEU A 670 -32.71 15.61 25.09
N ALA A 671 -31.84 14.98 25.87
CA ALA A 671 -32.17 13.73 26.56
C ALA A 671 -33.26 13.94 27.63
N THR A 672 -33.21 15.04 28.38
CA THR A 672 -34.25 15.39 29.37
C THR A 672 -35.60 15.66 28.71
N ARG A 673 -35.61 16.38 27.58
CA ARG A 673 -36.82 16.68 26.80
C ARG A 673 -37.52 15.41 26.31
N ASP A 674 -36.75 14.39 25.91
CA ASP A 674 -37.28 13.10 25.46
C ASP A 674 -37.70 12.17 26.62
N GLY A 675 -37.72 12.66 27.86
CA GLY A 675 -38.04 11.88 29.06
C GLY A 675 -36.95 10.87 29.46
N ARG A 676 -35.72 11.05 28.96
CA ARG A 676 -34.59 10.13 29.11
C ARG A 676 -33.42 10.82 29.81
N GLY A 677 -33.67 11.37 31.00
CA GLY A 677 -32.61 11.97 31.82
C GLY A 677 -31.38 11.06 31.92
N LEU A 678 -30.20 11.65 31.72
CA LEU A 678 -28.94 10.91 31.74
C LEU A 678 -28.44 10.70 33.17
N SER A 679 -27.85 9.54 33.44
CA SER A 679 -27.06 9.32 34.64
C SER A 679 -25.79 10.17 34.62
N SER A 680 -25.10 10.28 35.77
CA SER A 680 -23.80 10.95 35.80
C SER A 680 -22.78 10.22 34.91
N ASP A 681 -21.78 10.97 34.41
CA ASP A 681 -20.72 10.42 33.55
C ASP A 681 -20.02 9.21 34.20
N ALA A 682 -19.78 9.27 35.52
CA ALA A 682 -19.18 8.17 36.27
C ALA A 682 -20.03 6.88 36.25
N VAL A 683 -21.36 7.01 36.40
CA VAL A 683 -22.27 5.86 36.32
C VAL A 683 -22.31 5.30 34.90
N THR A 684 -22.34 6.17 33.89
CA THR A 684 -22.35 5.78 32.47
C THR A 684 -21.06 5.04 32.08
N LEU A 685 -19.89 5.54 32.50
CA LEU A 685 -18.58 4.95 32.19
C LEU A 685 -18.34 3.59 32.89
N ASN A 686 -19.01 3.31 34.01
CA ASN A 686 -18.92 2.04 34.72
C ASN A 686 -19.71 0.89 34.07
N ARG A 687 -20.53 1.17 33.04
CA ARG A 687 -21.28 0.15 32.31
C ARG A 687 -20.53 -0.27 31.04
N PRO A 688 -20.60 -1.55 30.62
CA PRO A 688 -20.08 -1.97 29.32
C PRO A 688 -20.76 -1.19 28.18
N TYR A 689 -19.99 -0.67 27.23
CA TYR A 689 -20.52 0.18 26.15
C TYR A 689 -21.56 -0.56 25.30
N ALA A 690 -21.33 -1.86 25.02
CA ALA A 690 -22.29 -2.70 24.31
C ALA A 690 -23.66 -2.82 24.99
N SER A 691 -23.70 -2.76 26.33
CA SER A 691 -24.93 -2.83 27.13
C SER A 691 -25.77 -1.54 27.12
N LEU A 692 -25.19 -0.43 26.66
CA LEU A 692 -25.88 0.85 26.56
C LEU A 692 -26.90 0.82 25.41
N ARG A 693 -27.96 1.61 25.55
CA ARG A 693 -29.04 1.72 24.56
C ARG A 693 -28.49 2.00 23.17
N ARG A 694 -28.90 1.18 22.19
CA ARG A 694 -28.46 1.32 20.79
C ARG A 694 -29.05 2.59 20.17
N CYS A 695 -28.24 3.22 19.35
CA CYS A 695 -28.58 4.43 18.61
C CYS A 695 -29.73 4.25 17.61
N MET A 696 -29.74 3.11 16.94
CA MET A 696 -30.79 2.74 16.00
C MET A 696 -31.40 1.42 16.47
N ALA A 697 -32.69 1.23 16.17
CA ALA A 697 -33.33 -0.06 16.37
C ALA A 697 -32.60 -1.14 15.56
N PRO A 698 -32.60 -2.41 16.01
CA PRO A 698 -32.27 -3.51 15.10
C PRO A 698 -33.14 -3.37 13.85
N ALA A 699 -32.54 -3.47 12.67
CA ALA A 699 -33.27 -3.53 11.41
C ALA A 699 -34.21 -4.75 11.40
#